data_AF-A0A238BPN8-F1
#
_entry.id   AF-A0A238BPN8-F1
#
_cell.length_a   1.000
_cell.length_b   1.000
_cell.length_c   1.000
_cell.angle_alpha   90.00
_cell.angle_beta   90.00
_cell.angle_gamma   90.00
#
_symmetry.space_group_name_H-M   'P 1'
#
loop_
_entity.id
_entity.type
_entity.pdbx_description
1 polymer ?
#
loop_
_entity_poly.entity_id
_entity_poly.type
_entity_poly.pdbx_seq_one_letter_code
_entity_poly.pdbx_strand_id
1 'polypeptide(L)'
;MIRSIKTICAVEGVSICSMRLKHFITTPIFYANGPPHIGHLYTALLADASNRWKLLKNGNIDSDNSLFTSGTDEHGLKIQRTATAAGYDPQSYCDNISGKFKDLFHIFGIHPNDFIRTTEVRHKEVVNHVWVTKELLKRGHIQLGKYEGWYSTTDECFYASDEVEKLSEQTSTVSKITGSVVEWVEEENYIFPLSKYLGTVRSWLKNCDVIRPKVYFPEALQQANIEGNLSLSRDRKRVTWGIAVPNDESQTIYVWFDALMNYLTVSVIWPAILLALDLPLPKRIFVHSHWLVNGAKMSKSVGNVVDPFIVSKSLSEEGLRYFLLRQGTPQNDANFMMSKAVDVINTDLVNNVGNLLQRSLIERLNPSQTYPTFYPDSFHNSLLELGEPLVKSISCLAELYEEQFDELMIYKALEMLMEVMRQANGFFQFYEPWKELDDRKVSSLLYVCYEVLRICGILLQPVVPHYSDHLLNRLGIKKNERGLENIKFITDSKYSGKPLGEYNGPIMDRIRRMSDEDRPAKRTKKISSHECTIILIDVGANMNRKGTTTTDMQLAKNVVEWIITRKIFTESADEFTLMLFGSDMTQNSITNDENIFFCEEEMQRAKIDWLRFIDKEINPSKLTNGDFLAALITALDYMRNHLENYPTNNITARNILLITNLVGCDENLDEECMRAVINGMKGLEINFNVIGPSVGKLIEAKEEIILSEESVITKGKKLPHAMRSFKLEPAERMLTEILKQTDGVIYSFDEALPMLQRFVPRKVNLRGQKFCLELGTDLKLPLQMYKKIQLTDFKLGGEKYASTSGVQLKRKTVYEKDIRNEEVQDDTAIMDADRNNNLSQRCGPKMIEKATVKGYKFGATIVPYNEEDQKEYGWKQENRCLKLIQFTKRSEIMEHYLMDGGTCYFIPPALDKNACIAISALVNAMIIEDSVALTRYVYNAASQPRIMGLFPRKSKKGVDMFVGIQLPFYEDFRGLDFPSLVGPANEPKHDHLNAMHAFVKAMDLTKAHFNSETGQFEESLRPRDVPNPKLQNVCKAMKHRALHPNTPLPAFEDNLLGDLLEPNALLLNRASESLDYLKTNIRMLESPSKKQPTKEVKEEILPSMSADNSVLPEGGRFIKIDEVGI
;
A
#
# COMPACT_ATOMS: atom_id res chain seq x y z
N MET A 1 47.63 -35.86 8.23
CA MET A 1 47.76 -34.42 7.85
C MET A 1 48.94 -34.17 6.90
N ILE A 2 50.20 -34.06 7.37
CA ILE A 2 51.33 -33.54 6.54
C ILE A 2 51.71 -34.41 5.31
N ARG A 3 51.55 -35.76 5.34
CA ARG A 3 51.93 -36.62 4.21
C ARG A 3 50.99 -36.56 3.00
N SER A 4 49.67 -36.40 3.20
CA SER A 4 48.70 -36.43 2.09
C SER A 4 48.57 -35.10 1.35
N ILE A 5 48.70 -33.99 2.08
CA ILE A 5 48.60 -32.60 1.56
C ILE A 5 49.78 -32.28 0.64
N LYS A 6 50.99 -32.80 0.93
CA LYS A 6 52.21 -32.56 0.14
C LYS A 6 52.09 -32.85 -1.36
N THR A 7 51.16 -33.69 -1.80
CA THR A 7 50.96 -34.01 -3.23
C THR A 7 49.93 -33.12 -3.93
N ILE A 8 49.06 -32.43 -3.19
CA ILE A 8 48.17 -31.39 -3.76
C ILE A 8 48.99 -30.11 -3.97
N CYS A 9 49.91 -29.80 -3.04
CA CYS A 9 50.91 -28.73 -3.18
C CYS A 9 51.97 -28.96 -4.28
N ALA A 10 51.90 -30.07 -5.03
CA ALA A 10 52.80 -30.34 -6.16
C ALA A 10 52.30 -29.74 -7.49
N VAL A 11 51.11 -29.13 -7.50
CA VAL A 11 50.63 -28.27 -8.59
C VAL A 11 51.21 -26.87 -8.39
N GLU A 12 52.02 -26.40 -9.35
CA GLU A 12 52.66 -25.08 -9.28
C GLU A 12 51.62 -23.97 -9.20
N GLY A 13 51.58 -23.24 -8.08
CA GLY A 13 50.66 -22.12 -7.84
C GLY A 13 49.82 -22.22 -6.56
N VAL A 14 49.65 -23.41 -5.95
CA VAL A 14 48.81 -23.59 -4.75
C VAL A 14 49.61 -23.38 -3.44
N SER A 15 50.06 -22.15 -3.20
CA SER A 15 50.97 -21.81 -2.08
C SER A 15 50.32 -21.91 -0.68
N ILE A 16 49.00 -21.76 -0.58
CA ILE A 16 48.26 -21.56 0.69
C ILE A 16 48.27 -22.80 1.59
N CYS A 17 48.36 -24.02 1.03
CA CYS A 17 48.18 -25.27 1.78
C CYS A 17 49.33 -25.70 2.71
N SER A 18 50.38 -24.87 2.88
CA SER A 18 51.47 -25.15 3.84
C SER A 18 51.26 -24.55 5.24
N MET A 19 50.31 -23.62 5.40
CA MET A 19 50.09 -22.88 6.65
C MET A 19 49.15 -23.61 7.62
N ARG A 20 49.45 -23.50 8.92
CA ARG A 20 48.64 -24.06 10.02
C ARG A 20 47.48 -23.10 10.37
N LEU A 21 46.55 -22.92 9.44
CA LEU A 21 45.38 -22.05 9.63
C LEU A 21 44.59 -22.43 10.88
N LYS A 22 44.29 -21.43 11.74
CA LYS A 22 43.50 -21.61 12.97
C LYS A 22 42.01 -21.42 12.69
N HIS A 23 41.69 -20.45 11.83
CA HIS A 23 40.33 -20.05 11.49
C HIS A 23 40.13 -19.99 9.98
N PHE A 24 38.93 -20.34 9.55
CA PHE A 24 38.59 -20.44 8.14
C PHE A 24 37.10 -20.20 7.94
N ILE A 25 36.76 -19.29 7.02
CA ILE A 25 35.41 -18.74 6.81
C ILE A 25 35.15 -18.66 5.31
N THR A 26 33.89 -18.86 4.90
CA THR A 26 33.45 -18.63 3.52
C THR A 26 32.05 -18.08 3.43
N THR A 27 31.70 -17.59 2.24
CA THR A 27 30.33 -17.61 1.72
C THR A 27 30.05 -18.91 0.96
N PRO A 28 28.78 -19.26 0.71
CA PRO A 28 28.45 -20.07 -0.45
C PRO A 28 29.08 -19.47 -1.72
N ILE A 29 29.47 -20.34 -2.64
CA ILE A 29 29.89 -19.96 -3.99
C ILE A 29 28.65 -19.50 -4.76
N PHE A 30 28.74 -18.31 -5.36
CA PHE A 30 27.60 -17.67 -6.00
C PHE A 30 27.48 -18.07 -7.47
N TYR A 31 26.30 -18.52 -7.90
CA TYR A 31 26.06 -18.84 -9.32
C TYR A 31 26.17 -17.60 -10.20
N ALA A 32 27.06 -17.61 -11.20
CA ALA A 32 27.27 -16.53 -12.17
C ALA A 32 26.16 -16.43 -13.23
N ASN A 33 24.92 -16.83 -12.90
CA ASN A 33 23.75 -16.79 -13.80
C ASN A 33 23.03 -15.42 -13.85
N GLY A 34 23.68 -14.35 -13.37
CA GLY A 34 23.21 -12.97 -13.42
C GLY A 34 23.78 -12.10 -12.30
N PRO A 35 23.46 -10.79 -12.28
CA PRO A 35 24.09 -9.83 -11.36
C PRO A 35 23.74 -10.08 -9.89
N PRO A 36 24.59 -9.64 -8.95
CA PRO A 36 24.35 -9.76 -7.52
C PRO A 36 23.14 -8.94 -7.04
N HIS A 37 22.67 -9.25 -5.83
CA HIS A 37 21.51 -8.62 -5.20
C HIS A 37 21.69 -8.61 -3.67
N ILE A 38 20.85 -7.88 -2.92
CA ILE A 38 21.01 -7.72 -1.46
C ILE A 38 21.17 -9.03 -0.67
N GLY A 39 20.55 -10.14 -1.12
CA GLY A 39 20.77 -11.46 -0.52
C GLY A 39 22.23 -11.95 -0.59
N HIS A 40 22.89 -11.79 -1.74
CA HIS A 40 24.32 -12.12 -1.91
C HIS A 40 25.19 -11.23 -1.03
N LEU A 41 24.86 -9.93 -0.98
CA LEU A 41 25.55 -8.96 -0.11
C LEU A 41 25.41 -9.33 1.37
N TYR A 42 24.21 -9.66 1.85
CA TYR A 42 23.98 -10.08 3.24
C TYR A 42 24.83 -11.30 3.62
N THR A 43 24.87 -12.33 2.77
CA THR A 43 25.71 -13.51 3.00
C THR A 43 27.20 -13.16 3.06
N ALA A 44 27.67 -12.29 2.16
CA ALA A 44 29.05 -11.81 2.17
C ALA A 44 29.38 -10.95 3.40
N LEU A 45 28.43 -10.13 3.87
CA LEU A 45 28.57 -9.30 5.07
C LEU A 45 28.62 -10.12 6.36
N LEU A 46 27.86 -11.22 6.46
CA LEU A 46 27.96 -12.15 7.60
C LEU A 46 29.37 -12.75 7.70
N ALA A 47 29.94 -13.16 6.57
CA ALA A 47 31.29 -13.72 6.51
C ALA A 47 32.38 -12.66 6.78
N ASP A 48 32.27 -11.47 6.17
CA ASP A 48 33.17 -10.33 6.39
C ASP A 48 33.17 -9.88 7.86
N ALA A 49 31.98 -9.66 8.43
CA ALA A 49 31.84 -9.23 9.82
C ALA A 49 32.37 -10.30 10.80
N SER A 50 32.15 -11.59 10.53
CA SER A 50 32.72 -12.71 11.29
C SER A 50 34.25 -12.72 11.23
N ASN A 51 34.84 -12.57 10.03
CA ASN A 51 36.30 -12.52 9.87
C ASN A 51 36.90 -11.31 10.60
N ARG A 52 36.30 -10.12 10.42
CA ARG A 52 36.69 -8.88 11.12
C ARG A 52 36.60 -9.03 12.64
N TRP A 53 35.56 -9.70 13.15
CA TRP A 53 35.43 -10.00 14.58
C TRP A 53 36.53 -10.94 15.09
N LYS A 54 36.87 -12.00 14.35
CA LYS A 54 37.99 -12.90 14.73
C LYS A 54 39.35 -12.20 14.68
N LEU A 55 39.58 -11.32 13.71
CA LEU A 55 40.79 -10.49 13.65
C LEU A 55 40.86 -9.50 14.84
N LEU A 56 39.72 -8.90 15.20
CA LEU A 56 39.59 -8.00 16.36
C LEU A 56 39.85 -8.73 17.69
N LYS A 57 39.32 -9.96 17.88
CA LYS A 57 39.62 -10.82 19.06
C LYS A 57 41.12 -11.15 19.18
N ASN A 58 41.81 -11.32 18.04
CA ASN A 58 43.22 -11.72 17.99
C ASN A 58 44.18 -10.53 17.79
N GLY A 59 43.71 -9.28 18.01
CA GLY A 59 44.53 -8.07 17.96
C GLY A 59 45.16 -7.76 16.59
N ASN A 60 44.60 -8.25 15.48
CA ASN A 60 45.16 -8.22 14.12
C ASN A 60 46.55 -8.89 13.93
N ILE A 61 47.11 -9.52 14.98
CA ILE A 61 48.44 -10.16 14.95
C ILE A 61 48.45 -11.46 14.12
N ASP A 62 47.27 -12.03 13.88
CA ASP A 62 47.08 -13.40 13.39
C ASP A 62 46.40 -13.42 11.99
N SER A 63 46.59 -12.38 11.17
CA SER A 63 46.02 -12.29 9.80
C SER A 63 46.40 -13.49 8.93
N ASP A 64 47.63 -13.97 9.08
CA ASP A 64 48.17 -15.10 8.31
C ASP A 64 47.62 -16.46 8.79
N ASN A 65 46.88 -16.47 9.91
CA ASN A 65 46.25 -17.64 10.52
C ASN A 65 44.71 -17.66 10.38
N SER A 66 44.12 -16.64 9.75
CA SER A 66 42.69 -16.58 9.41
C SER A 66 42.51 -16.44 7.90
N LEU A 67 41.77 -17.36 7.28
CA LEU A 67 41.51 -17.35 5.85
C LEU A 67 40.01 -17.16 5.57
N PHE A 68 39.64 -16.09 4.88
CA PHE A 68 38.29 -15.84 4.38
C PHE A 68 38.28 -15.96 2.86
N THR A 69 37.51 -16.90 2.31
CA THR A 69 37.37 -17.09 0.86
C THR A 69 35.95 -16.83 0.38
N SER A 70 35.82 -16.51 -0.90
CA SER A 70 34.55 -16.40 -1.62
C SER A 70 34.76 -16.86 -3.07
N GLY A 71 33.72 -16.84 -3.89
CA GLY A 71 33.87 -17.18 -5.29
C GLY A 71 32.56 -17.28 -6.06
N THR A 72 32.70 -17.61 -7.34
CA THR A 72 31.60 -17.83 -8.27
C THR A 72 31.66 -19.21 -8.91
N ASP A 73 30.48 -19.83 -9.04
CA ASP A 73 30.27 -21.00 -9.89
C ASP A 73 29.80 -20.52 -11.25
N GLU A 74 30.58 -20.88 -12.25
CA GLU A 74 30.49 -20.37 -13.61
C GLU A 74 30.12 -21.47 -14.61
N HIS A 75 30.01 -22.73 -14.19
CA HIS A 75 29.71 -23.85 -15.10
C HIS A 75 28.22 -24.24 -15.05
N GLY A 76 27.79 -25.07 -16.01
CA GLY A 76 26.46 -25.69 -16.01
C GLY A 76 25.41 -25.05 -16.92
N LEU A 77 24.30 -25.78 -17.09
CA LEU A 77 23.34 -25.59 -18.18
C LEU A 77 22.57 -24.27 -18.12
N LYS A 78 22.17 -23.80 -16.93
CA LYS A 78 21.48 -22.51 -16.79
C LYS A 78 22.38 -21.33 -17.18
N ILE A 79 23.68 -21.40 -16.87
CA ILE A 79 24.64 -20.35 -17.26
C ILE A 79 24.83 -20.36 -18.77
N GLN A 80 25.07 -21.55 -19.37
CA GLN A 80 25.18 -21.71 -20.82
C GLN A 80 23.96 -21.14 -21.57
N ARG A 81 22.75 -21.54 -21.17
CA ARG A 81 21.49 -21.05 -21.75
C ARG A 81 21.32 -19.53 -21.58
N THR A 82 21.69 -18.97 -20.42
CA THR A 82 21.57 -17.53 -20.14
C THR A 82 22.56 -16.71 -20.96
N ALA A 83 23.81 -17.18 -21.12
CA ALA A 83 24.82 -16.55 -21.96
C ALA A 83 24.38 -16.51 -23.42
N THR A 84 23.94 -17.66 -23.97
CA THR A 84 23.41 -17.74 -25.35
C THR A 84 22.20 -16.82 -25.55
N ALA A 85 21.25 -16.80 -24.60
CA ALA A 85 20.08 -15.90 -24.65
C ALA A 85 20.45 -14.41 -24.54
N ALA A 86 21.58 -14.09 -23.92
CA ALA A 86 22.13 -12.73 -23.84
C ALA A 86 23.02 -12.35 -25.04
N GLY A 87 23.29 -13.28 -25.97
CA GLY A 87 24.16 -13.04 -27.13
C GLY A 87 25.67 -13.09 -26.84
N TYR A 88 26.09 -13.68 -25.72
CA TYR A 88 27.48 -13.84 -25.32
C TYR A 88 27.91 -15.32 -25.36
N ASP A 89 29.21 -15.57 -25.53
CA ASP A 89 29.77 -16.87 -25.15
C ASP A 89 29.78 -17.01 -23.60
N PRO A 90 29.75 -18.24 -23.07
CA PRO A 90 29.69 -18.45 -21.62
C PRO A 90 30.89 -17.90 -20.82
N GLN A 91 32.10 -17.86 -21.38
CA GLN A 91 33.28 -17.34 -20.67
C GLN A 91 33.15 -15.83 -20.50
N SER A 92 32.91 -15.09 -21.58
CA SER A 92 32.72 -13.63 -21.54
C SER A 92 31.52 -13.22 -20.68
N TYR A 93 30.45 -14.01 -20.67
CA TYR A 93 29.31 -13.79 -19.78
C TYR A 93 29.72 -13.91 -18.30
N CYS A 94 30.45 -14.98 -17.95
CA CYS A 94 30.90 -15.21 -16.57
C CYS A 94 31.95 -14.18 -16.13
N ASP A 95 32.88 -13.77 -17.01
CA ASP A 95 33.86 -12.71 -16.73
C ASP A 95 33.17 -11.40 -16.30
N ASN A 96 32.10 -11.01 -17.00
CA ASN A 96 31.28 -9.84 -16.68
C ASN A 96 30.52 -10.00 -15.35
N ILE A 97 29.82 -11.12 -15.14
CA ILE A 97 29.03 -11.33 -13.91
C ILE A 97 29.93 -11.43 -12.67
N SER A 98 31.04 -12.16 -12.75
CA SER A 98 31.99 -12.31 -11.65
C SER A 98 32.79 -11.03 -11.40
N GLY A 99 33.02 -10.21 -12.43
CA GLY A 99 33.44 -8.81 -12.27
C GLY A 99 32.51 -8.05 -11.33
N LYS A 100 31.19 -8.10 -11.56
CA LYS A 100 30.20 -7.45 -10.69
C LYS A 100 30.18 -7.98 -9.25
N PHE A 101 30.48 -9.26 -9.02
CA PHE A 101 30.64 -9.77 -7.64
C PHE A 101 31.91 -9.20 -6.97
N LYS A 102 33.01 -9.03 -7.71
CA LYS A 102 34.22 -8.35 -7.21
C LYS A 102 33.98 -6.85 -6.96
N ASP A 103 33.24 -6.18 -7.86
CA ASP A 103 32.85 -4.77 -7.68
C ASP A 103 31.96 -4.59 -6.45
N LEU A 104 31.00 -5.49 -6.22
CA LEU A 104 30.17 -5.52 -5.00
C LEU A 104 31.06 -5.61 -3.76
N PHE A 105 32.02 -6.54 -3.78
CA PHE A 105 32.89 -6.75 -2.64
C PHE A 105 33.77 -5.53 -2.38
N HIS A 106 34.34 -4.92 -3.43
CA HIS A 106 35.13 -3.70 -3.33
C HIS A 106 34.31 -2.51 -2.78
N ILE A 107 33.15 -2.23 -3.38
CA ILE A 107 32.27 -1.10 -3.01
C ILE A 107 31.78 -1.21 -1.56
N PHE A 108 31.46 -2.42 -1.09
CA PHE A 108 31.01 -2.61 0.30
C PHE A 108 32.17 -2.89 1.27
N GLY A 109 33.44 -2.70 0.88
CA GLY A 109 34.60 -2.91 1.77
C GLY A 109 34.76 -4.36 2.26
N ILE A 110 34.31 -5.34 1.48
CA ILE A 110 34.43 -6.77 1.77
C ILE A 110 35.70 -7.29 1.12
N HIS A 111 36.63 -7.80 1.94
CA HIS A 111 37.96 -8.21 1.48
C HIS A 111 38.23 -9.68 1.85
N PRO A 112 37.80 -10.65 1.01
CA PRO A 112 38.25 -12.03 1.14
C PRO A 112 39.73 -12.10 0.74
N ASN A 113 40.47 -13.02 1.37
CA ASN A 113 41.86 -13.32 1.04
C ASN A 113 41.99 -13.96 -0.36
N ASP A 114 40.96 -14.68 -0.81
CA ASP A 114 40.88 -15.26 -2.16
C ASP A 114 39.43 -15.22 -2.69
N PHE A 115 39.29 -14.96 -3.99
CA PHE A 115 38.03 -15.00 -4.72
C PHE A 115 38.20 -15.95 -5.92
N ILE A 116 37.67 -17.16 -5.80
CA ILE A 116 37.91 -18.24 -6.77
C ILE A 116 36.77 -18.30 -7.80
N ARG A 117 37.11 -18.48 -9.07
CA ARG A 117 36.16 -18.73 -10.16
C ARG A 117 36.35 -20.16 -10.69
N THR A 118 35.26 -20.91 -10.93
CA THR A 118 35.40 -22.30 -11.43
C THR A 118 36.04 -22.40 -12.83
N THR A 119 36.05 -21.33 -13.62
CA THR A 119 36.76 -21.31 -14.92
C THR A 119 38.29 -21.19 -14.82
N GLU A 120 38.86 -20.82 -13.67
CA GLU A 120 40.30 -20.60 -13.52
C GLU A 120 41.11 -21.90 -13.72
N VAL A 121 42.29 -21.79 -14.33
CA VAL A 121 43.17 -22.94 -14.63
C VAL A 121 43.52 -23.72 -13.35
N ARG A 122 43.91 -23.02 -12.28
CA ARG A 122 44.21 -23.61 -10.97
C ARG A 122 43.04 -24.42 -10.39
N HIS A 123 41.80 -24.01 -10.63
CA HIS A 123 40.61 -24.73 -10.16
C HIS A 123 40.42 -26.00 -10.98
N LYS A 124 40.49 -25.90 -12.32
CA LYS A 124 40.39 -27.04 -13.24
C LYS A 124 41.44 -28.11 -12.96
N GLU A 125 42.67 -27.71 -12.66
CA GLU A 125 43.75 -28.62 -12.27
C GLU A 125 43.45 -29.36 -10.96
N VAL A 126 42.91 -28.67 -9.94
CA VAL A 126 42.49 -29.31 -8.68
C VAL A 126 41.36 -30.30 -8.91
N VAL A 127 40.31 -29.93 -9.66
CA VAL A 127 39.20 -30.83 -10.01
C VAL A 127 39.73 -32.08 -10.73
N ASN A 128 40.58 -31.91 -11.74
CA ASN A 128 41.19 -33.01 -12.48
C ASN A 128 42.08 -33.89 -11.59
N HIS A 129 42.84 -33.31 -10.67
CA HIS A 129 43.71 -34.06 -9.75
C HIS A 129 42.90 -34.94 -8.79
N VAL A 130 41.80 -34.41 -8.25
CA VAL A 130 40.90 -35.11 -7.31
C VAL A 130 40.08 -36.19 -8.02
N TRP A 131 39.73 -35.98 -9.30
CA TRP A 131 39.04 -36.97 -10.11
C TRP A 131 39.95 -38.14 -10.53
N VAL A 132 41.11 -37.83 -11.12
CA VAL A 132 41.99 -38.80 -11.82
C VAL A 132 43.14 -39.28 -10.95
N THR A 133 43.88 -38.32 -10.42
CA THR A 133 45.26 -38.57 -9.99
C THR A 133 45.28 -39.14 -8.59
N LYS A 134 44.33 -38.70 -7.75
CA LYS A 134 44.21 -39.04 -6.35
C LYS A 134 42.78 -39.38 -5.94
N GLU A 135 42.61 -40.65 -5.56
CA GLU A 135 41.61 -41.16 -4.64
C GLU A 135 40.23 -41.55 -5.19
N LEU A 136 39.42 -40.70 -5.82
CA LEU A 136 38.01 -41.07 -6.01
C LEU A 136 37.75 -42.20 -7.03
N LEU A 137 38.26 -42.08 -8.26
CA LEU A 137 38.14 -43.18 -9.24
C LEU A 137 39.04 -44.37 -8.85
N LYS A 138 40.28 -44.10 -8.42
CA LYS A 138 41.29 -45.14 -8.08
C LYS A 138 40.96 -45.98 -6.84
N ARG A 139 40.22 -45.44 -5.85
CA ARG A 139 39.79 -46.19 -4.65
C ARG A 139 38.36 -46.76 -4.78
N GLY A 140 37.76 -46.71 -5.97
CA GLY A 140 36.40 -47.21 -6.19
C GLY A 140 35.35 -46.43 -5.39
N HIS A 141 35.44 -45.09 -5.40
CA HIS A 141 34.42 -44.19 -4.83
C HIS A 141 33.60 -43.48 -5.91
N ILE A 142 33.97 -43.66 -7.18
CA ILE A 142 33.17 -43.27 -8.34
C ILE A 142 33.11 -44.49 -9.27
N GLN A 143 31.93 -44.79 -9.80
CA GLN A 143 31.70 -45.86 -10.78
C GLN A 143 30.76 -45.37 -11.88
N LEU A 144 30.87 -45.92 -13.09
CA LEU A 144 29.90 -45.66 -14.14
C LEU A 144 28.58 -46.37 -13.81
N GLY A 145 27.44 -45.74 -14.11
CA GLY A 145 26.14 -46.37 -13.96
C GLY A 145 25.04 -45.60 -14.66
N LYS A 146 23.93 -46.30 -14.93
CA LYS A 146 22.72 -45.68 -15.47
C LYS A 146 22.04 -44.81 -14.42
N TYR A 147 21.66 -43.61 -14.82
CA TYR A 147 20.88 -42.68 -14.03
C TYR A 147 19.62 -42.32 -14.84
N GLU A 148 18.47 -42.76 -14.37
CA GLU A 148 17.18 -42.61 -15.06
C GLU A 148 16.13 -41.94 -14.18
N GLY A 149 15.28 -41.10 -14.78
CA GLY A 149 14.16 -40.46 -14.07
C GLY A 149 13.55 -39.26 -14.80
N TRP A 150 12.47 -38.71 -14.24
CA TRP A 150 11.81 -37.51 -14.75
C TRP A 150 12.54 -36.24 -14.30
N TYR A 151 13.24 -35.56 -15.19
CA TYR A 151 14.01 -34.35 -14.87
C TYR A 151 13.27 -33.07 -15.23
N SER A 152 13.22 -32.08 -14.33
CA SER A 152 12.81 -30.73 -14.72
C SER A 152 14.02 -29.82 -14.96
N THR A 153 14.11 -29.22 -16.15
CA THR A 153 15.14 -28.19 -16.42
C THR A 153 14.86 -26.85 -15.71
N THR A 154 13.64 -26.63 -15.24
CA THR A 154 13.27 -25.46 -14.42
C THR A 154 13.75 -25.64 -12.99
N ASP A 155 13.39 -26.79 -12.39
CA ASP A 155 13.59 -27.05 -10.96
C ASP A 155 14.96 -27.68 -10.65
N GLU A 156 15.67 -28.19 -11.67
CA GLU A 156 16.99 -28.86 -11.60
C GLU A 156 17.05 -30.12 -10.74
N CYS A 157 15.88 -30.70 -10.42
CA CYS A 157 15.76 -31.98 -9.74
C CYS A 157 15.20 -33.08 -10.68
N PHE A 158 15.46 -34.31 -10.27
CA PHE A 158 14.71 -35.48 -10.71
C PHE A 158 13.52 -35.69 -9.78
N TYR A 159 12.39 -36.07 -10.37
CA TYR A 159 11.16 -36.45 -9.70
C TYR A 159 10.95 -37.95 -9.84
N ALA A 160 10.42 -38.57 -8.78
CA ALA A 160 9.96 -39.94 -8.84
C ALA A 160 8.70 -40.05 -9.72
N SER A 161 8.42 -41.26 -10.25
CA SER A 161 7.30 -41.47 -11.19
C SER A 161 5.92 -41.22 -10.60
N ASP A 162 5.79 -41.19 -9.27
CA ASP A 162 4.60 -40.83 -8.52
C ASP A 162 4.50 -39.31 -8.20
N GLU A 163 5.58 -38.55 -8.33
CA GLU A 163 5.62 -37.09 -8.15
C GLU A 163 5.27 -36.30 -9.43
N VAL A 164 5.08 -36.99 -10.55
CA VAL A 164 4.79 -36.40 -11.87
C VAL A 164 3.40 -36.79 -12.38
N GLU A 165 2.81 -35.94 -13.21
CA GLU A 165 1.52 -36.17 -13.85
C GLU A 165 1.51 -35.77 -15.33
N LYS A 166 0.62 -36.38 -16.10
CA LYS A 166 0.41 -36.06 -17.52
C LYS A 166 -0.83 -35.18 -17.64
N LEU A 167 -0.67 -33.99 -18.22
CA LEU A 167 -1.80 -33.12 -18.57
C LEU A 167 -2.54 -33.71 -19.77
N SER A 168 -3.87 -33.82 -19.70
CA SER A 168 -4.66 -34.69 -20.58
C SER A 168 -4.85 -34.21 -22.02
N GLU A 169 -4.30 -33.06 -22.42
CA GLU A 169 -4.42 -32.51 -23.79
C GLU A 169 -3.07 -32.11 -24.44
N GLN A 170 -1.93 -32.33 -23.78
CA GLN A 170 -0.61 -32.12 -24.36
C GLN A 170 0.32 -33.28 -23.98
N THR A 171 1.25 -33.65 -24.86
CA THR A 171 2.22 -34.76 -24.64
C THR A 171 3.27 -34.48 -23.55
N SER A 172 3.13 -33.37 -22.82
CA SER A 172 4.05 -32.89 -21.80
C SER A 172 3.70 -33.46 -20.42
N THR A 173 4.69 -34.04 -19.75
CA THR A 173 4.58 -34.47 -18.35
C THR A 173 5.05 -33.31 -17.45
N VAL A 174 4.43 -33.11 -16.28
CA VAL A 174 4.74 -32.03 -15.34
C VAL A 174 4.92 -32.55 -13.91
N SER A 175 5.68 -31.83 -13.09
CA SER A 175 5.77 -32.06 -11.64
C SER A 175 4.47 -31.65 -10.94
N LYS A 176 3.94 -32.52 -10.08
CA LYS A 176 2.75 -32.25 -9.24
C LYS A 176 2.98 -31.14 -8.22
N ILE A 177 4.24 -30.90 -7.84
CA ILE A 177 4.63 -29.98 -6.76
C ILE A 177 4.85 -28.55 -7.30
N THR A 178 5.47 -28.43 -8.48
CA THR A 178 5.90 -27.15 -9.05
C THR A 178 5.11 -26.74 -10.29
N GLY A 179 4.43 -27.68 -10.96
CA GLY A 179 3.84 -27.48 -12.29
C GLY A 179 4.87 -27.37 -13.42
N SER A 180 6.17 -27.51 -13.12
CA SER A 180 7.23 -27.43 -14.13
C SER A 180 7.22 -28.65 -15.03
N VAL A 181 7.48 -28.44 -16.33
CA VAL A 181 7.64 -29.53 -17.30
C VAL A 181 8.82 -30.43 -16.92
N VAL A 182 8.59 -31.74 -17.03
CA VAL A 182 9.59 -32.79 -16.83
C VAL A 182 9.77 -33.63 -18.09
N GLU A 183 11.02 -34.01 -18.36
CA GLU A 183 11.43 -34.89 -19.46
C GLU A 183 11.99 -36.19 -18.85
N TRP A 184 11.64 -37.37 -19.41
CA TRP A 184 12.31 -38.60 -19.01
C TRP A 184 13.73 -38.59 -19.57
N VAL A 185 14.71 -38.72 -18.68
CA VAL A 185 16.13 -38.75 -19.02
C VAL A 185 16.69 -40.07 -18.55
N GLU A 186 17.26 -40.84 -19.47
CA GLU A 186 18.15 -41.97 -19.18
C GLU A 186 19.53 -41.60 -19.69
N GLU A 187 20.48 -41.40 -18.77
CA GLU A 187 21.87 -41.06 -19.09
C GLU A 187 22.82 -42.03 -18.35
N GLU A 188 23.88 -42.47 -19.02
CA GLU A 188 24.99 -43.15 -18.35
C GLU A 188 25.95 -42.09 -17.80
N ASN A 189 26.17 -42.11 -16.48
CA ASN A 189 26.90 -41.07 -15.75
C ASN A 189 27.85 -41.69 -14.72
N TYR A 190 28.84 -40.91 -14.28
CA TYR A 190 29.69 -41.26 -13.14
C TYR A 190 28.95 -40.98 -11.83
N ILE A 191 28.82 -42.01 -10.99
CA ILE A 191 27.98 -42.02 -9.78
C ILE A 191 28.84 -42.19 -8.52
N PHE A 192 28.54 -41.40 -7.49
CA PHE A 192 29.11 -41.47 -6.15
C PHE A 192 28.15 -42.15 -5.16
N PRO A 193 28.57 -43.22 -4.44
CA PRO A 193 27.71 -43.98 -3.55
C PRO A 193 27.54 -43.28 -2.20
N LEU A 194 26.63 -42.30 -2.15
CA LEU A 194 26.39 -41.45 -0.97
C LEU A 194 26.03 -42.27 0.28
N SER A 195 25.23 -43.34 0.10
CA SER A 195 24.79 -44.28 1.13
C SER A 195 25.92 -44.81 2.03
N LYS A 196 27.12 -45.02 1.47
CA LYS A 196 28.32 -45.46 2.20
C LYS A 196 28.76 -44.48 3.31
N TYR A 197 28.46 -43.20 3.14
CA TYR A 197 28.95 -42.11 4.02
C TYR A 197 27.85 -41.52 4.92
N LEU A 198 26.56 -41.69 4.59
CA LEU A 198 25.43 -41.14 5.36
C LEU A 198 25.40 -41.60 6.82
N GLY A 199 25.90 -42.79 7.16
CA GLY A 199 26.07 -43.23 8.55
C GLY A 199 27.00 -42.30 9.35
N THR A 200 28.19 -42.03 8.81
CA THR A 200 29.19 -41.16 9.44
C THR A 200 28.73 -39.71 9.48
N VAL A 201 28.10 -39.20 8.41
CA VAL A 201 27.54 -37.84 8.36
C VAL A 201 26.48 -37.64 9.45
N ARG A 202 25.55 -38.59 9.62
CA ARG A 202 24.54 -38.53 10.70
C ARG A 202 25.17 -38.54 12.10
N SER A 203 26.23 -39.31 12.33
CA SER A 203 26.96 -39.32 13.59
C SER A 203 27.65 -37.98 13.87
N TRP A 204 28.32 -37.41 12.86
CA TRP A 204 28.97 -36.09 12.97
C TRP A 204 27.97 -34.96 13.24
N LEU A 205 26.83 -34.92 12.53
CA LEU A 205 25.78 -33.94 12.76
C LEU A 205 25.27 -34.01 14.22
N LYS A 206 24.99 -35.21 14.74
CA LYS A 206 24.46 -35.40 16.11
C LYS A 206 25.48 -35.07 17.20
N ASN A 207 26.75 -35.40 16.99
CA ASN A 207 27.76 -35.37 18.07
C ASN A 207 28.59 -34.08 18.13
N CYS A 208 28.66 -33.29 17.04
CA CYS A 208 29.63 -32.18 16.93
C CYS A 208 29.02 -30.76 16.93
N ASP A 209 27.72 -30.61 17.21
CA ASP A 209 27.00 -29.31 17.32
C ASP A 209 27.28 -28.32 16.17
N VAL A 210 27.19 -28.83 14.94
CA VAL A 210 27.70 -28.18 13.73
C VAL A 210 26.74 -27.13 13.17
N ILE A 211 25.43 -27.38 13.18
CA ILE A 211 24.43 -26.55 12.50
C ILE A 211 24.01 -25.38 13.38
N ARG A 212 24.17 -24.15 12.89
CA ARG A 212 23.75 -22.92 13.57
C ARG A 212 22.92 -22.02 12.63
N PRO A 213 21.81 -21.42 13.08
CA PRO A 213 21.10 -21.69 14.34
C PRO A 213 20.49 -23.09 14.38
N LYS A 214 20.27 -23.64 15.58
CA LYS A 214 19.85 -25.04 15.79
C LYS A 214 18.48 -25.40 15.18
N VAL A 215 17.66 -24.43 14.80
CA VAL A 215 16.37 -24.66 14.11
C VAL A 215 16.52 -25.42 12.78
N TYR A 216 17.66 -25.31 12.11
CA TYR A 216 17.95 -26.03 10.86
C TYR A 216 18.53 -27.44 11.06
N PHE A 217 18.80 -27.86 12.31
CA PHE A 217 19.35 -29.18 12.60
C PHE A 217 18.42 -30.35 12.18
N PRO A 218 17.09 -30.30 12.43
CA PRO A 218 16.18 -31.36 11.98
C PRO A 218 16.15 -31.52 10.46
N GLU A 219 16.17 -30.41 9.72
CA GLU A 219 16.19 -30.41 8.26
C GLU A 219 17.50 -31.00 7.71
N ALA A 220 18.65 -30.58 8.25
CA ALA A 220 19.94 -31.16 7.89
C ALA A 220 20.03 -32.67 8.20
N LEU A 221 19.41 -33.11 9.30
CA LEU A 221 19.32 -34.54 9.64
C LEU A 221 18.35 -35.30 8.72
N GLN A 222 17.26 -34.68 8.27
CA GLN A 222 16.33 -35.24 7.29
C GLN A 222 17.00 -35.42 5.92
N GLN A 223 17.76 -34.42 5.45
CA GLN A 223 18.55 -34.53 4.22
C GLN A 223 19.58 -35.67 4.29
N ALA A 224 20.16 -35.90 5.48
CA ALA A 224 21.08 -37.03 5.72
C ALA A 224 20.39 -38.42 5.80
N ASN A 225 19.07 -38.50 5.63
CA ASN A 225 18.29 -39.74 5.52
C ASN A 225 17.80 -40.02 4.08
N ILE A 226 18.10 -39.16 3.10
CA ILE A 226 17.70 -39.40 1.70
C ILE A 226 18.46 -40.60 1.14
N GLU A 227 17.75 -41.61 0.65
CA GLU A 227 18.33 -42.78 0.00
C GLU A 227 18.55 -42.50 -1.49
N GLY A 228 19.75 -42.75 -1.97
CA GLY A 228 20.13 -42.53 -3.37
C GLY A 228 21.65 -42.38 -3.56
N ASN A 229 22.09 -42.43 -4.82
CA ASN A 229 23.47 -42.15 -5.19
C ASN A 229 23.54 -40.82 -5.97
N LEU A 230 24.66 -40.10 -5.85
CA LEU A 230 24.84 -38.77 -6.44
C LEU A 230 25.51 -38.88 -7.82
N SER A 231 24.89 -38.34 -8.86
CA SER A 231 25.50 -38.28 -10.20
C SER A 231 26.48 -37.10 -10.32
N LEU A 232 27.76 -37.40 -10.55
CA LEU A 232 28.89 -36.48 -10.63
C LEU A 232 29.26 -36.03 -12.06
N SER A 233 28.65 -36.58 -13.10
CA SER A 233 28.83 -36.15 -14.50
C SER A 233 27.50 -35.99 -15.23
N ARG A 234 27.53 -35.45 -16.45
CA ARG A 234 26.42 -35.37 -17.42
C ARG A 234 26.94 -35.61 -18.83
N ASP A 235 26.12 -36.16 -19.73
CA ASP A 235 26.46 -36.27 -21.17
C ASP A 235 26.82 -34.88 -21.72
N ARG A 236 27.99 -34.77 -22.35
CA ARG A 236 28.53 -33.51 -22.87
C ARG A 236 27.71 -32.90 -24.00
N LYS A 237 26.90 -33.67 -24.72
CA LYS A 237 25.90 -33.15 -25.69
C LYS A 237 24.88 -32.24 -25.00
N ARG A 238 24.58 -32.50 -23.73
CA ARG A 238 23.62 -31.73 -22.92
C ARG A 238 24.27 -30.54 -22.23
N VAL A 239 25.48 -30.72 -21.69
CA VAL A 239 26.24 -29.67 -21.00
C VAL A 239 27.62 -29.54 -21.64
N THR A 240 27.72 -28.69 -22.67
CA THR A 240 29.01 -28.41 -23.35
C THR A 240 29.89 -27.45 -22.56
N TRP A 241 29.29 -26.64 -21.68
CA TRP A 241 29.97 -25.67 -20.82
C TRP A 241 30.21 -26.22 -19.40
N GLY A 242 31.44 -26.69 -19.17
CA GLY A 242 31.92 -27.20 -17.89
C GLY A 242 33.30 -27.86 -18.02
N ILE A 243 33.77 -28.50 -16.95
CA ILE A 243 35.04 -29.25 -16.96
C ILE A 243 34.79 -30.63 -17.56
N ALA A 244 35.54 -31.02 -18.60
CA ALA A 244 35.42 -32.37 -19.16
C ALA A 244 35.88 -33.44 -18.16
N VAL A 245 35.24 -34.61 -18.14
CA VAL A 245 35.75 -35.75 -17.37
C VAL A 245 37.10 -36.17 -17.96
N PRO A 246 38.19 -36.20 -17.19
CA PRO A 246 39.48 -36.52 -17.79
C PRO A 246 39.57 -37.99 -18.15
N ASN A 247 40.13 -38.26 -19.34
CA ASN A 247 40.12 -39.55 -20.03
C ASN A 247 38.74 -40.03 -20.52
N ASP A 248 37.68 -39.22 -20.39
CA ASP A 248 36.36 -39.46 -21.02
C ASP A 248 35.76 -38.15 -21.52
N GLU A 249 36.11 -37.77 -22.75
CA GLU A 249 35.64 -36.53 -23.35
C GLU A 249 34.12 -36.53 -23.66
N SER A 250 33.43 -37.66 -23.56
CA SER A 250 31.98 -37.76 -23.78
C SER A 250 31.16 -37.19 -22.61
N GLN A 251 31.80 -36.98 -21.46
CA GLN A 251 31.19 -36.57 -20.20
C GLN A 251 31.72 -35.22 -19.72
N THR A 252 30.84 -34.43 -19.10
CA THR A 252 31.17 -33.19 -18.40
C THR A 252 30.97 -33.40 -16.90
N ILE A 253 31.94 -32.99 -16.07
CA ILE A 253 31.83 -32.99 -14.61
C ILE A 253 30.66 -32.09 -14.21
N TYR A 254 29.81 -32.58 -13.32
CA TYR A 254 28.61 -31.89 -12.88
C TYR A 254 28.93 -30.83 -11.82
N VAL A 255 28.13 -29.75 -11.76
CA VAL A 255 28.41 -28.58 -10.93
C VAL A 255 28.48 -28.87 -9.43
N TRP A 256 27.75 -29.89 -8.97
CA TRP A 256 27.81 -30.37 -7.59
C TRP A 256 29.01 -31.28 -7.31
N PHE A 257 29.98 -31.35 -8.23
CA PHE A 257 31.33 -31.79 -7.95
C PHE A 257 32.30 -30.62 -8.09
N ASP A 258 32.35 -29.93 -9.23
CA ASP A 258 33.38 -28.90 -9.49
C ASP A 258 33.24 -27.66 -8.61
N ALA A 259 32.05 -27.06 -8.47
CA ALA A 259 31.83 -25.93 -7.58
C ALA A 259 32.07 -26.30 -6.12
N LEU A 260 31.91 -27.58 -5.76
CA LEU A 260 32.27 -28.10 -4.44
C LEU A 260 33.77 -28.43 -4.31
N MET A 261 34.58 -28.32 -5.37
CA MET A 261 36.03 -28.28 -5.23
C MET A 261 36.52 -26.87 -4.82
N ASN A 262 35.72 -25.80 -4.99
CA ASN A 262 35.86 -24.59 -4.16
C ASN A 262 35.43 -24.83 -2.71
N TYR A 263 34.78 -25.96 -2.44
CA TYR A 263 34.55 -26.47 -1.10
C TYR A 263 35.62 -27.47 -0.63
N LEU A 264 36.48 -27.98 -1.52
CA LEU A 264 37.82 -28.50 -1.15
C LEU A 264 38.70 -27.41 -0.54
N THR A 265 38.43 -26.16 -0.90
CA THR A 265 38.68 -25.05 0.01
C THR A 265 37.66 -25.03 1.16
N VAL A 266 36.31 -24.93 1.00
CA VAL A 266 35.30 -24.80 2.12
C VAL A 266 34.15 -25.84 2.45
N SER A 267 32.85 -25.69 2.04
CA SER A 267 31.67 -26.59 2.36
C SER A 267 30.35 -26.23 1.60
N VAL A 268 29.39 -27.08 1.16
CA VAL A 268 28.67 -28.31 1.71
C VAL A 268 28.37 -29.37 0.58
N ILE A 269 27.60 -30.49 0.78
CA ILE A 269 27.66 -31.86 0.13
C ILE A 269 29.02 -32.53 0.33
N TRP A 270 30.04 -31.69 0.19
CA TRP A 270 31.32 -31.70 0.86
C TRP A 270 31.56 -32.72 1.98
N PRO A 271 30.74 -32.89 3.06
CA PRO A 271 31.08 -33.83 4.13
C PRO A 271 31.26 -35.29 3.68
N ALA A 272 30.50 -35.76 2.69
CA ALA A 272 30.67 -37.13 2.17
C ALA A 272 31.90 -37.26 1.27
N ILE A 273 32.20 -36.23 0.48
CA ILE A 273 33.37 -36.18 -0.41
C ILE A 273 34.66 -36.03 0.43
N LEU A 274 34.63 -35.19 1.47
CA LEU A 274 35.67 -35.08 2.51
C LEU A 274 36.04 -36.44 3.10
N LEU A 275 35.04 -37.22 3.53
CA LEU A 275 35.25 -38.55 4.10
C LEU A 275 35.85 -39.52 3.07
N ALA A 276 35.44 -39.44 1.81
CA ALA A 276 36.03 -40.23 0.72
C ALA A 276 37.49 -39.82 0.38
N LEU A 277 37.90 -38.59 0.76
CA LEU A 277 39.23 -38.03 0.57
C LEU A 277 40.12 -38.04 1.83
N ASP A 278 39.65 -38.62 2.95
CA ASP A 278 40.30 -38.60 4.28
C ASP A 278 40.60 -37.19 4.83
N LEU A 279 39.71 -36.23 4.56
CA LEU A 279 39.85 -34.82 4.91
C LEU A 279 38.94 -34.40 6.09
N PRO A 280 39.31 -33.35 6.86
CA PRO A 280 38.58 -32.95 8.06
C PRO A 280 37.22 -32.31 7.77
N LEU A 281 36.21 -32.68 8.57
CA LEU A 281 34.86 -32.12 8.46
C LEU A 281 34.76 -30.67 8.97
N PRO A 282 33.82 -29.86 8.45
CA PRO A 282 33.56 -28.51 8.97
C PRO A 282 33.25 -28.52 10.47
N LYS A 283 33.68 -27.46 11.18
CA LYS A 283 33.39 -27.31 12.61
C LYS A 283 32.01 -26.68 12.87
N ARG A 284 31.57 -25.78 11.98
CA ARG A 284 30.28 -25.10 12.02
C ARG A 284 29.77 -24.88 10.60
N ILE A 285 28.46 -24.97 10.41
CA ILE A 285 27.75 -24.57 9.20
C ILE A 285 26.70 -23.55 9.65
N PHE A 286 26.80 -22.32 9.13
CA PHE A 286 25.82 -21.29 9.39
C PHE A 286 24.77 -21.24 8.28
N VAL A 287 23.51 -21.37 8.67
CA VAL A 287 22.35 -21.29 7.77
C VAL A 287 21.60 -20.00 8.10
N HIS A 288 21.17 -19.27 7.09
CA HIS A 288 20.36 -18.08 7.26
C HIS A 288 19.16 -18.09 6.32
N SER A 289 18.08 -17.45 6.76
CA SER A 289 16.87 -17.21 5.99
C SER A 289 17.09 -16.31 4.75
N HIS A 290 16.06 -16.18 3.92
CA HIS A 290 16.10 -15.33 2.74
C HIS A 290 15.70 -13.87 3.03
N TRP A 291 16.08 -12.99 2.11
CA TRP A 291 15.55 -11.62 2.05
C TRP A 291 14.34 -11.54 1.12
N LEU A 292 13.23 -11.04 1.66
CA LEU A 292 12.04 -10.64 0.94
C LEU A 292 12.11 -9.15 0.56
N VAL A 293 11.30 -8.73 -0.40
CA VAL A 293 11.19 -7.34 -0.84
C VAL A 293 9.72 -6.94 -0.83
N ASN A 294 9.36 -6.00 0.05
CA ASN A 294 7.97 -5.62 0.31
C ASN A 294 7.03 -6.82 0.59
N GLY A 295 7.54 -7.85 1.27
CA GLY A 295 6.81 -9.08 1.61
C GLY A 295 6.79 -10.18 0.54
N ALA A 296 7.45 -9.99 -0.61
CA ALA A 296 7.53 -10.99 -1.68
C ALA A 296 8.95 -11.55 -1.86
N LYS A 297 9.07 -12.84 -2.20
CA LYS A 297 10.36 -13.49 -2.50
C LYS A 297 11.00 -12.83 -3.73
N MET A 298 12.31 -12.57 -3.69
CA MET A 298 13.03 -12.02 -4.84
C MET A 298 13.07 -13.02 -6.00
N SER A 299 12.74 -12.56 -7.21
CA SER A 299 12.87 -13.35 -8.44
C SER A 299 13.23 -12.46 -9.63
N LYS A 300 14.15 -12.97 -10.46
CA LYS A 300 14.54 -12.35 -11.74
C LYS A 300 13.34 -12.21 -12.70
N SER A 301 12.45 -13.20 -12.74
CA SER A 301 11.27 -13.18 -13.62
C SER A 301 10.17 -12.21 -13.16
N VAL A 302 10.09 -11.94 -11.85
CA VAL A 302 9.13 -10.98 -11.27
C VAL A 302 9.66 -9.54 -11.34
N GLY A 303 10.98 -9.35 -11.52
CA GLY A 303 11.59 -8.01 -11.61
C GLY A 303 11.58 -7.24 -10.29
N ASN A 304 11.47 -7.94 -9.16
CA ASN A 304 11.46 -7.38 -7.80
C ASN A 304 12.80 -7.54 -7.05
N VAL A 305 13.85 -8.03 -7.72
CA VAL A 305 15.21 -8.12 -7.17
C VAL A 305 15.72 -6.72 -6.82
N VAL A 306 16.34 -6.58 -5.64
CA VAL A 306 16.94 -5.31 -5.18
C VAL A 306 18.43 -5.31 -5.47
N ASP A 307 18.83 -4.36 -6.31
CA ASP A 307 20.22 -4.10 -6.70
C ASP A 307 20.94 -3.29 -5.60
N PRO A 308 22.00 -3.84 -4.97
CA PRO A 308 22.74 -3.18 -3.91
C PRO A 308 23.49 -1.93 -4.37
N PHE A 309 23.96 -1.87 -5.63
CA PHE A 309 24.68 -0.71 -6.18
C PHE A 309 23.76 0.49 -6.41
N ILE A 310 22.46 0.24 -6.64
CA ILE A 310 21.46 1.30 -6.76
C ILE A 310 21.03 1.75 -5.36
N VAL A 311 20.80 0.81 -4.44
CA VAL A 311 20.33 1.12 -3.08
C VAL A 311 21.39 1.81 -2.22
N SER A 312 22.68 1.47 -2.34
CA SER A 312 23.74 2.14 -1.57
C SER A 312 23.85 3.63 -1.89
N LYS A 313 23.55 4.06 -3.12
CA LYS A 313 23.52 5.49 -3.48
C LYS A 313 22.48 6.28 -2.69
N SER A 314 21.42 5.63 -2.21
CA SER A 314 20.37 6.26 -1.38
C SER A 314 20.57 6.02 0.11
N LEU A 315 21.15 4.89 0.52
CA LEU A 315 21.30 4.50 1.93
C LEU A 315 22.71 4.64 2.51
N SER A 316 23.69 5.06 1.69
CA SER A 316 25.13 4.81 1.87
C SER A 316 25.50 3.32 1.89
N GLU A 317 26.77 3.01 1.62
CA GLU A 317 27.33 1.66 1.72
C GLU A 317 27.27 1.16 3.17
N GLU A 318 27.86 1.91 4.11
CA GLU A 318 27.85 1.62 5.56
C GLU A 318 26.43 1.49 6.12
N GLY A 319 25.50 2.34 5.69
CA GLY A 319 24.10 2.27 6.11
C GLY A 319 23.41 1.01 5.63
N LEU A 320 23.63 0.58 4.38
CA LEU A 320 23.10 -0.70 3.88
C LEU A 320 23.79 -1.90 4.55
N ARG A 321 25.12 -1.85 4.82
CA ARG A 321 25.84 -2.86 5.61
C ARG A 321 25.18 -3.04 6.97
N TYR A 322 25.00 -1.93 7.69
CA TYR A 322 24.35 -1.91 8.99
C TYR A 322 22.94 -2.47 8.92
N PHE A 323 22.09 -1.98 8.01
CA PHE A 323 20.70 -2.43 7.92
C PHE A 323 20.57 -3.94 7.69
N LEU A 324 21.36 -4.52 6.78
CA LEU A 324 21.30 -5.95 6.47
C LEU A 324 21.74 -6.79 7.68
N LEU A 325 22.82 -6.40 8.39
CA LEU A 325 23.27 -7.11 9.59
C LEU A 325 22.38 -6.86 10.83
N ARG A 326 21.72 -5.70 10.91
CA ARG A 326 20.83 -5.29 12.01
C ARG A 326 19.42 -5.86 11.90
N GLN A 327 18.92 -6.14 10.70
CA GLN A 327 17.55 -6.60 10.46
C GLN A 327 17.47 -8.01 9.85
N GLY A 328 18.59 -8.58 9.39
CA GLY A 328 18.66 -9.97 8.94
C GLY A 328 18.65 -10.95 10.10
N THR A 329 17.51 -11.58 10.36
CA THR A 329 17.31 -12.62 11.38
C THR A 329 17.59 -14.01 10.81
N PRO A 330 18.60 -14.77 11.28
CA PRO A 330 18.98 -16.05 10.68
C PRO A 330 17.87 -17.10 10.64
N GLN A 331 16.91 -17.07 11.57
CA GLN A 331 15.84 -18.06 11.70
C GLN A 331 14.65 -17.82 10.75
N ASN A 332 14.37 -16.57 10.41
CA ASN A 332 13.11 -16.13 9.77
C ASN A 332 13.41 -15.18 8.61
N ASP A 333 12.67 -15.29 7.51
CA ASP A 333 12.85 -14.45 6.31
C ASP A 333 12.73 -12.95 6.65
N ALA A 334 13.78 -12.19 6.35
CA ALA A 334 13.86 -10.75 6.64
C ALA A 334 13.31 -9.92 5.47
N ASN A 335 12.54 -8.87 5.75
CA ASN A 335 11.90 -8.06 4.71
C ASN A 335 12.60 -6.72 4.47
N PHE A 336 13.10 -6.52 3.24
CA PHE A 336 13.63 -5.25 2.78
C PHE A 336 12.49 -4.31 2.36
N MET A 337 12.40 -3.16 3.03
CA MET A 337 11.54 -2.03 2.70
C MET A 337 12.36 -0.75 2.80
N MET A 338 12.38 0.06 1.72
CA MET A 338 13.22 1.26 1.66
C MET A 338 12.94 2.24 2.82
N SER A 339 11.66 2.46 3.17
CA SER A 339 11.27 3.30 4.31
C SER A 339 11.85 2.78 5.64
N LYS A 340 11.69 1.48 5.92
CA LYS A 340 12.23 0.84 7.13
C LYS A 340 13.76 0.94 7.18
N ALA A 341 14.44 0.84 6.03
CA ALA A 341 15.90 0.97 5.97
C ALA A 341 16.36 2.39 6.32
N VAL A 342 15.76 3.41 5.68
CA VAL A 342 16.02 4.83 6.02
C VAL A 342 15.76 5.10 7.50
N ASP A 343 14.65 4.58 8.05
CA ASP A 343 14.25 4.84 9.43
C ASP A 343 15.20 4.16 10.45
N VAL A 344 15.60 2.91 10.21
CA VAL A 344 16.56 2.19 11.08
C VAL A 344 17.94 2.85 11.05
N ILE A 345 18.48 3.17 9.86
CA ILE A 345 19.82 3.76 9.75
C ILE A 345 19.84 5.17 10.38
N ASN A 346 18.83 5.99 10.11
CA ASN A 346 18.74 7.31 10.73
C ASN A 346 18.54 7.24 12.25
N THR A 347 17.81 6.26 12.76
CA THR A 347 17.59 6.13 14.21
C THR A 347 18.85 5.66 14.91
N ASP A 348 19.48 4.60 14.42
CA ASP A 348 20.62 3.97 15.10
C ASP A 348 21.92 4.74 14.83
N LEU A 349 22.33 4.91 13.57
CA LEU A 349 23.63 5.51 13.24
C LEU A 349 23.60 7.05 13.28
N VAL A 350 22.57 7.71 12.74
CA VAL A 350 22.55 9.18 12.71
C VAL A 350 22.11 9.75 14.06
N ASN A 351 20.96 9.32 14.58
CA ASN A 351 20.39 9.90 15.80
C ASN A 351 21.06 9.42 17.09
N ASN A 352 21.23 8.11 17.30
CA ASN A 352 21.78 7.61 18.58
C ASN A 352 23.30 7.75 18.65
N VAL A 353 24.04 7.43 17.59
CA VAL A 353 25.51 7.51 17.59
C VAL A 353 26.01 8.88 17.12
N GLY A 354 25.66 9.30 15.91
CA GLY A 354 26.17 10.52 15.28
C GLY A 354 25.86 11.80 16.06
N ASN A 355 24.58 12.03 16.40
CA ASN A 355 24.19 13.23 17.14
C ASN A 355 24.75 13.25 18.57
N LEU A 356 24.89 12.11 19.25
CA LEU A 356 25.49 12.08 20.60
C LEU A 356 26.95 12.54 20.53
N LEU A 357 27.73 11.97 19.61
CA LEU A 357 29.11 12.39 19.35
C LEU A 357 29.18 13.89 19.03
N GLN A 358 28.37 14.37 18.08
CA GLN A 358 28.43 15.77 17.65
C GLN A 358 28.04 16.74 18.79
N ARG A 359 26.99 16.42 19.57
CA ARG A 359 26.52 17.24 20.70
C ARG A 359 27.51 17.25 21.87
N SER A 360 28.16 16.13 22.16
CA SER A 360 29.06 16.01 23.30
C SER A 360 30.46 16.60 23.04
N LEU A 361 30.81 16.86 21.78
CA LEU A 361 32.11 17.43 21.38
C LEU A 361 32.08 18.94 21.07
N ILE A 362 30.94 19.62 21.22
CA ILE A 362 30.87 21.06 20.89
C ILE A 362 31.80 21.89 21.79
N GLU A 363 32.48 22.89 21.21
CA GLU A 363 33.45 23.74 21.93
C GLU A 363 32.86 24.42 23.16
N ARG A 364 31.56 24.74 23.16
CA ARG A 364 30.87 25.31 24.33
C ARG A 364 30.84 24.36 25.55
N LEU A 365 30.82 23.05 25.33
CA LEU A 365 30.83 22.04 26.40
C LEU A 365 32.24 21.47 26.66
N ASN A 366 33.09 21.49 25.64
CA ASN A 366 34.48 21.07 25.74
C ASN A 366 35.41 22.09 25.05
N PRO A 367 35.73 23.22 25.71
CA PRO A 367 36.53 24.29 25.11
C PRO A 367 37.97 23.88 24.81
N SER A 368 38.53 22.92 25.55
CA SER A 368 39.89 22.43 25.32
C SER A 368 40.01 21.52 24.10
N GLN A 369 38.88 20.99 23.59
CA GLN A 369 38.85 19.91 22.59
C GLN A 369 39.79 18.74 22.95
N THR A 370 39.87 18.41 24.25
CA THR A 370 40.58 17.23 24.76
C THR A 370 39.61 16.20 25.33
N TYR A 371 40.05 14.95 25.51
CA TYR A 371 39.30 13.99 26.30
C TYR A 371 39.10 14.53 27.73
N PRO A 372 37.88 14.57 28.29
CA PRO A 372 37.59 15.14 29.60
C PRO A 372 38.34 14.46 30.76
N THR A 373 38.30 15.08 31.94
CA THR A 373 38.81 14.48 33.18
C THR A 373 37.65 13.89 33.96
N PHE A 374 37.73 12.61 34.34
CA PHE A 374 36.74 11.99 35.20
C PHE A 374 36.96 12.41 36.66
N TYR A 375 35.92 12.91 37.33
CA TYR A 375 35.94 13.25 38.75
C TYR A 375 34.98 12.32 39.52
N PRO A 376 35.48 11.26 40.18
CA PRO A 376 34.63 10.28 40.87
C PRO A 376 33.64 10.90 41.86
N ASP A 377 34.07 11.89 42.66
CA ASP A 377 33.19 12.57 43.62
C ASP A 377 31.98 13.24 42.95
N SER A 378 32.21 13.92 41.82
CA SER A 378 31.14 14.60 41.05
C SER A 378 30.21 13.60 40.37
N PHE A 379 30.72 12.44 39.96
CA PHE A 379 29.91 11.36 39.42
C PHE A 379 29.00 10.75 40.51
N HIS A 380 29.59 10.32 41.63
CA HIS A 380 28.86 9.64 42.71
C HIS A 380 27.84 10.55 43.43
N ASN A 381 28.15 11.83 43.62
CA ASN A 381 27.26 12.74 44.35
C ASN A 381 26.15 13.35 43.47
N SER A 382 26.29 13.38 42.14
CA SER A 382 25.42 14.21 41.28
C SER A 382 25.02 13.62 39.93
N LEU A 383 25.56 12.46 39.53
CA LEU A 383 25.24 11.79 38.25
C LEU A 383 24.82 10.31 38.42
N LEU A 384 24.69 9.83 39.66
CA LEU A 384 24.54 8.40 39.97
C LEU A 384 23.25 7.78 39.37
N GLU A 385 22.12 8.48 39.46
CA GLU A 385 20.77 7.98 39.13
C GLU A 385 20.68 7.31 37.75
N LEU A 386 21.23 7.95 36.72
CA LEU A 386 21.32 7.37 35.36
C LEU A 386 22.75 6.94 34.98
N GLY A 387 23.77 7.43 35.70
CA GLY A 387 25.17 7.12 35.43
C GLY A 387 25.56 5.70 35.82
N GLU A 388 25.18 5.23 37.01
CA GLU A 388 25.54 3.89 37.48
C GLU A 388 24.88 2.77 36.63
N PRO A 389 23.58 2.83 36.28
CA PRO A 389 22.99 1.87 35.34
C PRO A 389 23.70 1.83 33.98
N LEU A 390 24.06 3.00 33.44
CA LEU A 390 24.75 3.10 32.15
C LEU A 390 26.17 2.50 32.21
N VAL A 391 26.94 2.82 33.25
CA VAL A 391 28.31 2.27 33.47
C VAL A 391 28.25 0.75 33.67
N LYS A 392 27.23 0.23 34.36
CA LYS A 392 26.98 -1.20 34.47
C LYS A 392 26.64 -1.84 33.13
N SER A 393 25.73 -1.24 32.35
CA SER A 393 25.33 -1.75 31.03
C SER A 393 26.48 -1.77 30.02
N ILE A 394 27.31 -0.72 29.94
CA ILE A 394 28.48 -0.71 29.05
C ILE A 394 29.57 -1.71 29.49
N SER A 395 29.75 -1.91 30.80
CA SER A 395 30.72 -2.88 31.33
C SER A 395 30.34 -4.33 31.00
N CYS A 396 29.05 -4.67 31.05
CA CYS A 396 28.56 -6.00 30.67
C CYS A 396 28.37 -6.18 29.15
N LEU A 397 28.33 -5.10 28.36
CA LEU A 397 28.05 -5.17 26.92
C LEU A 397 29.07 -6.04 26.19
N ALA A 398 30.34 -5.95 26.54
CA ALA A 398 31.44 -6.63 25.82
C ALA A 398 31.27 -8.15 25.77
N GLU A 399 31.04 -8.78 26.93
CA GLU A 399 30.92 -10.23 27.08
C GLU A 399 29.67 -10.77 26.37
N LEU A 400 28.54 -10.07 26.52
CA LEU A 400 27.28 -10.45 25.89
C LEU A 400 27.31 -10.23 24.36
N TYR A 401 27.95 -9.14 23.90
CA TYR A 401 28.17 -8.89 22.48
C TYR A 401 29.05 -9.99 21.87
N GLU A 402 30.13 -10.38 22.56
CA GLU A 402 31.02 -11.48 22.15
C GLU A 402 30.27 -12.81 22.02
N GLU A 403 29.43 -13.18 22.99
CA GLU A 403 28.62 -14.40 22.94
C GLU A 403 27.70 -14.41 21.70
N GLN A 404 26.93 -13.33 21.48
CA GLN A 404 26.00 -13.26 20.36
C GLN A 404 26.75 -13.21 19.01
N PHE A 405 27.91 -12.55 18.93
CA PHE A 405 28.68 -12.44 17.69
C PHE A 405 29.40 -13.74 17.34
N ASP A 406 29.95 -14.45 18.33
CA ASP A 406 30.55 -15.79 18.12
C ASP A 406 29.49 -16.84 17.73
N GLU A 407 28.22 -16.63 18.06
CA GLU A 407 27.07 -17.41 17.56
C GLU A 407 26.46 -16.87 16.25
N LEU A 408 27.08 -15.88 15.62
CA LEU A 408 26.62 -15.21 14.38
C LEU A 408 25.21 -14.58 14.48
N MET A 409 24.74 -14.35 15.71
CA MET A 409 23.51 -13.64 16.03
C MET A 409 23.75 -12.11 16.03
N ILE A 410 24.41 -11.61 14.97
CA ILE A 410 24.92 -10.24 14.86
C ILE A 410 23.81 -9.19 15.10
N TYR A 411 22.58 -9.45 14.65
CA TYR A 411 21.46 -8.54 14.88
C TYR A 411 21.14 -8.33 16.37
N LYS A 412 21.30 -9.37 17.22
CA LYS A 412 21.13 -9.26 18.67
C LYS A 412 22.27 -8.46 19.32
N ALA A 413 23.51 -8.72 18.90
CA ALA A 413 24.67 -7.99 19.36
C ALA A 413 24.49 -6.46 19.10
N LEU A 414 24.01 -6.12 17.91
CA LEU A 414 23.68 -4.74 17.53
C LEU A 414 22.46 -4.17 18.29
N GLU A 415 21.45 -4.98 18.63
CA GLU A 415 20.32 -4.56 19.47
C GLU A 415 20.77 -4.12 20.86
N MET A 416 21.64 -4.91 21.48
CA MET A 416 22.19 -4.65 22.81
C MET A 416 23.08 -3.40 22.80
N LEU A 417 23.95 -3.27 21.80
CA LEU A 417 24.79 -2.08 21.61
C LEU A 417 23.94 -0.81 21.45
N MET A 418 22.88 -0.86 20.63
CA MET A 418 22.01 0.30 20.42
C MET A 418 21.11 0.63 21.63
N GLU A 419 20.84 -0.33 22.52
CA GLU A 419 20.19 -0.04 23.80
C GLU A 419 21.10 0.77 24.72
N VAL A 420 22.39 0.41 24.82
CA VAL A 420 23.37 1.19 25.59
C VAL A 420 23.55 2.60 24.99
N MET A 421 23.55 2.73 23.65
CA MET A 421 23.56 4.04 23.00
C MET A 421 22.30 4.88 23.30
N ARG A 422 21.12 4.27 23.40
CA ARG A 422 19.89 4.96 23.83
C ARG A 422 19.99 5.43 25.28
N GLN A 423 20.50 4.60 26.18
CA GLN A 423 20.74 4.98 27.58
C GLN A 423 21.72 6.16 27.69
N ALA A 424 22.81 6.17 26.92
CA ALA A 424 23.76 7.28 26.88
C ALA A 424 23.16 8.60 26.34
N ASN A 425 22.26 8.52 25.35
CA ASN A 425 21.49 9.69 24.90
C ASN A 425 20.52 10.20 25.98
N GLY A 426 19.85 9.28 26.70
CA GLY A 426 18.99 9.61 27.83
C GLY A 426 19.76 10.32 28.95
N PHE A 427 20.91 9.76 29.35
CA PHE A 427 21.85 10.33 30.32
C PHE A 427 22.30 11.75 29.93
N PHE A 428 22.78 11.94 28.69
CA PHE A 428 23.20 13.26 28.20
C PHE A 428 22.03 14.26 28.12
N GLN A 429 20.82 13.80 27.82
CA GLN A 429 19.64 14.67 27.71
C GLN A 429 19.05 15.06 29.07
N PHE A 430 19.07 14.15 30.05
CA PHE A 430 18.49 14.35 31.38
C PHE A 430 19.27 15.37 32.21
N TYR A 431 20.60 15.27 32.21
CA TYR A 431 21.48 16.15 32.98
C TYR A 431 21.79 17.50 32.29
N GLU A 432 21.24 17.75 31.10
CA GLU A 432 21.31 19.02 30.36
C GLU A 432 22.65 19.79 30.48
N PRO A 433 23.80 19.21 30.08
CA PRO A 433 25.13 19.78 30.35
C PRO A 433 25.37 21.21 29.82
N TRP A 434 24.51 21.72 28.93
CA TRP A 434 24.54 23.10 28.43
C TRP A 434 23.92 24.14 29.39
N LYS A 435 23.28 23.70 30.48
CA LYS A 435 22.77 24.54 31.59
C LYS A 435 23.56 24.38 32.88
N GLU A 436 24.40 23.36 32.98
CA GLU A 436 25.16 23.04 34.19
C GLU A 436 26.31 24.05 34.38
N LEU A 437 26.57 24.42 35.64
CA LEU A 437 27.59 25.41 36.03
C LEU A 437 28.81 24.78 36.72
N ASP A 438 28.71 23.53 37.18
CA ASP A 438 29.87 22.79 37.70
C ASP A 438 30.66 22.12 36.56
N ASP A 439 31.79 22.73 36.19
CA ASP A 439 32.74 22.20 35.20
C ASP A 439 33.20 20.77 35.51
N ARG A 440 33.33 20.37 36.79
CA ARG A 440 33.73 18.99 37.15
C ARG A 440 32.62 17.99 36.83
N LYS A 441 31.36 18.37 37.05
CA LYS A 441 30.19 17.56 36.70
C LYS A 441 30.01 17.46 35.19
N VAL A 442 30.16 18.56 34.45
CA VAL A 442 30.17 18.54 32.97
C VAL A 442 31.30 17.66 32.43
N SER A 443 32.53 17.80 32.94
CA SER A 443 33.67 16.98 32.52
C SER A 443 33.42 15.48 32.75
N SER A 444 32.88 15.11 33.91
CA SER A 444 32.57 13.71 34.25
C SER A 444 31.42 13.13 33.41
N LEU A 445 30.39 13.92 33.12
CA LEU A 445 29.29 13.54 32.23
C LEU A 445 29.80 13.29 30.81
N LEU A 446 30.59 14.22 30.26
CA LEU A 446 31.18 14.08 28.92
C LEU A 446 32.12 12.87 28.84
N TYR A 447 32.91 12.61 29.89
CA TYR A 447 33.77 11.44 29.97
C TYR A 447 32.99 10.13 29.81
N VAL A 448 31.88 9.96 30.55
CA VAL A 448 31.01 8.77 30.45
C VAL A 448 30.46 8.63 29.02
N CYS A 449 30.01 9.72 28.40
CA CYS A 449 29.54 9.69 27.01
C CYS A 449 30.66 9.30 26.03
N TYR A 450 31.89 9.81 26.20
CA TYR A 450 33.01 9.52 25.31
C TYR A 450 33.50 8.07 25.47
N GLU A 451 33.49 7.53 26.69
CA GLU A 451 33.81 6.12 26.96
C GLU A 451 32.78 5.17 26.32
N VAL A 452 31.48 5.48 26.44
CA VAL A 452 30.42 4.71 25.75
C VAL A 452 30.59 4.77 24.23
N LEU A 453 30.79 5.97 23.66
CA LEU A 453 31.03 6.15 22.23
C LEU A 453 32.29 5.40 21.76
N ARG A 454 33.37 5.43 22.56
CA ARG A 454 34.63 4.72 22.29
C ARG A 454 34.41 3.21 22.26
N ILE A 455 33.75 2.65 23.27
CA ILE A 455 33.50 1.21 23.39
C ILE A 455 32.56 0.72 22.28
N CYS A 456 31.41 1.39 22.08
CA CYS A 456 30.48 1.07 21.01
C CYS A 456 31.12 1.24 19.62
N GLY A 457 31.97 2.27 19.44
CA GLY A 457 32.76 2.47 18.22
C GLY A 457 33.72 1.31 17.94
N ILE A 458 34.42 0.80 18.96
CA ILE A 458 35.30 -0.37 18.81
C ILE A 458 34.48 -1.62 18.41
N LEU A 459 33.33 -1.85 19.04
CA LEU A 459 32.44 -2.99 18.77
C LEU A 459 31.74 -2.92 17.40
N LEU A 460 31.54 -1.71 16.84
CA LEU A 460 30.94 -1.51 15.51
C LEU A 460 31.92 -1.73 14.34
N GLN A 461 33.24 -1.76 14.57
CA GLN A 461 34.26 -1.95 13.53
C GLN A 461 34.05 -3.17 12.60
N PRO A 462 33.56 -4.34 13.05
CA PRO A 462 33.29 -5.47 12.16
C PRO A 462 32.08 -5.25 11.23
N VAL A 463 31.14 -4.38 11.62
CA VAL A 463 29.84 -4.19 10.96
C VAL A 463 29.89 -3.00 10.02
N VAL A 464 30.32 -1.84 10.54
CA VAL A 464 30.47 -0.57 9.82
C VAL A 464 31.88 0.00 10.02
N PRO A 465 32.88 -0.54 9.30
CA PRO A 465 34.29 -0.23 9.54
C PRO A 465 34.66 1.23 9.28
N HIS A 466 34.13 1.87 8.25
CA HIS A 466 34.47 3.26 7.90
C HIS A 466 33.79 4.27 8.83
N TYR A 467 32.52 4.03 9.16
CA TYR A 467 31.79 4.80 10.16
C TYR A 467 32.49 4.74 11.53
N SER A 468 32.92 3.54 11.94
CA SER A 468 33.62 3.31 13.21
C SER A 468 35.02 3.93 13.23
N ASP A 469 35.77 3.85 12.12
CA ASP A 469 37.08 4.51 12.01
C ASP A 469 36.92 6.03 12.16
N HIS A 470 35.95 6.65 11.48
CA HIS A 470 35.70 8.09 11.58
C HIS A 470 35.25 8.53 12.98
N LEU A 471 34.38 7.76 13.65
CA LEU A 471 33.98 7.98 15.04
C LEU A 471 35.21 7.96 15.98
N LEU A 472 36.01 6.90 15.89
CA LEU A 472 37.17 6.70 16.77
C LEU A 472 38.31 7.68 16.46
N ASN A 473 38.48 8.10 15.19
CA ASN A 473 39.37 9.19 14.79
C ASN A 473 38.95 10.49 15.48
N ARG A 474 37.66 10.87 15.43
CA ARG A 474 37.17 12.11 16.05
C ARG A 474 37.34 12.11 17.58
N LEU A 475 37.25 10.95 18.24
CA LEU A 475 37.57 10.79 19.66
C LEU A 475 39.09 10.76 19.98
N GLY A 476 39.97 10.86 18.98
CA GLY A 476 41.43 10.85 19.18
C GLY A 476 42.03 9.46 19.47
N ILE A 477 41.29 8.38 19.24
CA ILE A 477 41.68 7.01 19.61
C ILE A 477 42.57 6.42 18.52
N LYS A 478 43.83 6.12 18.84
CA LYS A 478 44.82 5.61 17.87
C LYS A 478 44.47 4.19 17.43
N LYS A 479 44.89 3.77 16.22
CA LYS A 479 44.56 2.43 15.67
C LYS A 479 44.99 1.26 16.57
N ASN A 480 46.07 1.42 17.34
CA ASN A 480 46.56 0.43 18.31
C ASN A 480 45.82 0.46 19.68
N GLU A 481 44.86 1.37 19.88
CA GLU A 481 44.00 1.47 21.06
C GLU A 481 42.56 0.98 20.78
N ARG A 482 42.35 0.25 19.67
CA ARG A 482 41.03 -0.17 19.15
C ARG A 482 40.79 -1.70 19.16
N GLY A 483 41.65 -2.48 19.81
CA GLY A 483 41.41 -3.91 20.04
C GLY A 483 40.49 -4.16 21.24
N LEU A 484 40.06 -5.42 21.43
CA LEU A 484 39.13 -5.77 22.51
C LEU A 484 39.72 -5.53 23.91
N GLU A 485 41.04 -5.56 24.06
CA GLU A 485 41.75 -5.25 25.31
C GLU A 485 41.50 -3.82 25.82
N ASN A 486 41.04 -2.92 24.95
CA ASN A 486 40.66 -1.56 25.30
C ASN A 486 39.18 -1.38 25.65
N ILE A 487 38.31 -2.41 25.55
CA ILE A 487 36.85 -2.27 25.68
C ILE A 487 36.34 -2.04 27.12
N LYS A 488 37.21 -2.15 28.12
CA LYS A 488 36.81 -1.83 29.50
C LYS A 488 36.49 -0.34 29.63
N PHE A 489 35.46 -0.03 30.41
CA PHE A 489 35.23 1.32 30.93
C PHE A 489 36.37 1.61 31.91
N ILE A 490 37.12 2.68 31.67
CA ILE A 490 38.27 3.05 32.50
C ILE A 490 37.87 4.28 33.32
N THR A 491 38.12 4.29 34.62
CA THR A 491 37.92 5.47 35.49
C THR A 491 39.18 6.32 35.64
N ASP A 492 40.32 5.79 35.20
CA ASP A 492 41.64 6.41 35.34
C ASP A 492 41.97 7.33 34.15
N SER A 493 42.95 8.22 34.32
CA SER A 493 43.30 9.29 33.39
C SER A 493 43.97 8.87 32.06
N LYS A 494 43.85 7.60 31.63
CA LYS A 494 44.51 7.04 30.42
C LYS A 494 44.24 7.85 29.14
N TYR A 495 43.01 8.37 29.00
CA TYR A 495 42.61 9.18 27.85
C TYR A 495 42.52 10.68 28.17
N SER A 496 42.25 11.05 29.43
CA SER A 496 42.08 12.44 29.87
C SER A 496 43.23 13.36 29.45
N GLY A 497 42.89 14.53 28.92
CA GLY A 497 43.85 15.51 28.40
C GLY A 497 44.45 15.18 27.02
N LYS A 498 44.21 14.00 26.43
CA LYS A 498 44.60 13.75 25.03
C LYS A 498 43.76 14.63 24.09
N PRO A 499 44.34 15.21 23.03
CA PRO A 499 43.59 15.98 22.04
C PRO A 499 42.61 15.08 21.28
N LEU A 500 41.42 15.62 20.98
CA LEU A 500 40.45 15.00 20.08
C LEU A 500 40.93 15.10 18.63
N GLY A 501 40.38 14.28 17.74
CA GLY A 501 40.68 14.35 16.30
C GLY A 501 39.98 15.53 15.62
N GLU A 502 40.46 15.92 14.44
CA GLU A 502 39.89 17.01 13.65
C GLU A 502 38.42 16.77 13.28
N TYR A 503 37.64 17.85 13.17
CA TYR A 503 36.22 17.79 12.80
C TYR A 503 36.05 17.93 11.29
N ASN A 504 35.79 16.81 10.62
CA ASN A 504 35.58 16.73 9.17
C ASN A 504 34.10 16.69 8.77
N GLY A 505 33.20 17.20 9.62
CA GLY A 505 31.75 17.15 9.42
C GLY A 505 31.04 16.00 10.17
N PRO A 506 29.74 15.77 9.90
CA PRO A 506 29.00 14.64 10.47
C PRO A 506 29.55 13.30 9.95
N ILE A 507 29.55 12.26 10.80
CA ILE A 507 30.05 10.91 10.43
C ILE A 507 29.24 10.30 9.28
N MET A 508 27.93 10.58 9.27
CA MET A 508 26.99 10.15 8.25
C MET A 508 25.90 11.21 8.16
N ASP A 509 25.64 11.70 6.96
CA ASP A 509 24.53 12.61 6.72
C ASP A 509 23.18 11.92 6.99
N ARG A 510 22.21 12.70 7.45
CA ARG A 510 20.83 12.22 7.59
C ARG A 510 20.33 11.77 6.22
N ILE A 511 20.10 10.47 6.07
CA ILE A 511 19.51 9.89 4.86
C ILE A 511 18.11 10.48 4.73
N ARG A 512 17.94 11.37 3.75
CA ARG A 512 16.63 11.92 3.44
C ARG A 512 15.77 10.76 2.94
N ARG A 513 14.57 10.60 3.52
CA ARG A 513 13.53 9.86 2.81
C ARG A 513 13.39 10.55 1.45
N MET A 514 13.59 9.80 0.37
CA MET A 514 13.36 10.31 -0.97
C MET A 514 11.95 10.92 -0.97
N SER A 515 11.85 12.22 -1.26
CA SER A 515 10.56 12.83 -1.58
C SER A 515 9.94 12.04 -2.73
N ASP A 516 8.64 12.15 -2.95
CA ASP A 516 8.02 11.52 -4.11
C ASP A 516 8.48 12.15 -5.46
N GLU A 517 9.42 13.11 -5.42
CA GLU A 517 10.01 13.82 -6.56
C GLU A 517 11.34 13.17 -7.01
N ASP A 518 12.21 12.71 -6.10
CA ASP A 518 13.59 12.27 -6.41
C ASP A 518 13.75 10.77 -6.79
N ARG A 519 12.66 10.02 -7.01
CA ARG A 519 12.78 8.59 -7.38
C ARG A 519 13.14 8.43 -8.87
N PRO A 520 14.13 7.58 -9.23
CA PRO A 520 14.28 7.15 -10.62
C PRO A 520 12.98 6.47 -11.05
N ALA A 521 12.45 6.87 -12.22
CA ALA A 521 11.02 6.84 -12.53
C ALA A 521 10.36 5.45 -12.64
N LYS A 522 10.18 4.74 -11.51
CA LYS A 522 9.24 3.60 -11.41
C LYS A 522 7.81 4.12 -11.24
N ARG A 523 7.28 4.60 -12.38
CA ARG A 523 6.02 5.35 -12.55
C ARG A 523 6.00 6.64 -11.74
N THR A 524 6.06 7.74 -12.48
CA THR A 524 5.57 9.06 -12.05
C THR A 524 4.40 8.91 -11.07
N LYS A 525 4.49 9.60 -9.93
CA LYS A 525 3.31 9.95 -9.14
C LYS A 525 2.35 10.58 -10.15
N LYS A 526 1.27 9.86 -10.51
CA LYS A 526 0.45 10.23 -11.68
C LYS A 526 -0.01 11.66 -11.44
N ILE A 527 0.48 12.61 -12.24
CA ILE A 527 0.05 14.01 -12.15
C ILE A 527 -1.48 13.96 -12.15
N SER A 528 -2.08 14.57 -11.13
CA SER A 528 -3.51 14.42 -10.89
C SER A 528 -4.23 14.94 -12.11
N SER A 529 -4.80 14.02 -12.88
CA SER A 529 -5.52 14.38 -14.09
C SER A 529 -6.74 15.19 -13.70
N HIS A 530 -6.74 16.44 -14.13
CA HIS A 530 -7.71 17.46 -13.77
C HIS A 530 -8.61 17.77 -14.98
N GLU A 531 -9.67 18.53 -14.73
CA GLU A 531 -10.59 19.01 -15.76
C GLU A 531 -10.49 20.52 -15.83
N CYS A 532 -10.50 21.07 -17.05
CA CYS A 532 -10.54 22.52 -17.29
C CYS A 532 -11.97 22.90 -17.65
N THR A 533 -12.59 23.81 -16.90
CA THR A 533 -14.01 24.15 -17.04
C THR A 533 -14.22 25.66 -17.10
N ILE A 534 -14.72 26.16 -18.23
CA ILE A 534 -15.19 27.55 -18.35
C ILE A 534 -16.68 27.59 -18.02
N ILE A 535 -17.07 28.48 -17.11
CA ILE A 535 -18.47 28.74 -16.76
C ILE A 535 -18.83 30.13 -17.31
N LEU A 536 -19.70 30.14 -18.33
CA LEU A 536 -20.25 31.32 -18.96
C LEU A 536 -21.56 31.70 -18.27
N ILE A 537 -21.63 32.90 -17.72
CA ILE A 537 -22.79 33.41 -16.98
C ILE A 537 -23.33 34.64 -17.71
N ASP A 538 -24.57 34.56 -18.16
CA ASP A 538 -25.31 35.71 -18.65
C ASP A 538 -25.59 36.67 -17.49
N VAL A 539 -25.13 37.91 -17.62
CA VAL A 539 -25.41 39.00 -16.69
C VAL A 539 -26.16 40.16 -17.35
N GLY A 540 -26.70 39.97 -18.55
CA GLY A 540 -27.46 41.00 -19.26
C GLY A 540 -28.74 41.42 -18.53
N ALA A 541 -29.30 42.57 -18.92
CA ALA A 541 -30.49 43.17 -18.31
C ALA A 541 -31.71 42.22 -18.28
N ASN A 542 -31.81 41.32 -19.27
CA ASN A 542 -32.87 40.32 -19.37
C ASN A 542 -32.86 39.28 -18.24
N MET A 543 -31.74 39.05 -17.56
CA MET A 543 -31.61 38.11 -16.44
C MET A 543 -32.29 38.60 -15.14
N ASN A 544 -32.73 39.87 -15.11
CA ASN A 544 -33.53 40.44 -14.02
C ASN A 544 -35.04 40.10 -14.14
N ARG A 545 -35.45 39.29 -15.12
CA ARG A 545 -36.81 38.80 -15.25
C ARG A 545 -37.19 37.96 -14.03
N LYS A 546 -38.36 38.24 -13.44
CA LYS A 546 -38.93 37.44 -12.36
C LYS A 546 -39.69 36.24 -12.94
N GLY A 547 -39.29 35.04 -12.54
CA GLY A 547 -40.10 33.84 -12.64
C GLY A 547 -41.23 33.83 -11.61
N THR A 548 -41.80 32.66 -11.34
CA THR A 548 -42.93 32.49 -10.41
C THR A 548 -42.59 32.82 -8.96
N THR A 549 -41.34 32.64 -8.53
CA THR A 549 -40.89 32.88 -7.14
C THR A 549 -39.53 33.58 -7.01
N THR A 550 -38.60 33.39 -7.96
CA THR A 550 -37.23 33.94 -7.97
C THR A 550 -36.87 34.53 -9.34
N THR A 551 -35.76 35.26 -9.45
CA THR A 551 -35.24 35.75 -10.74
C THR A 551 -34.29 34.74 -11.39
N ASP A 552 -34.22 34.76 -12.72
CA ASP A 552 -33.32 33.88 -13.49
C ASP A 552 -31.85 34.05 -13.04
N MET A 553 -31.43 35.29 -12.77
CA MET A 553 -30.12 35.60 -12.17
C MET A 553 -29.90 34.93 -10.81
N GLN A 554 -30.91 34.86 -9.93
CA GLN A 554 -30.75 34.21 -8.62
C GLN A 554 -30.65 32.69 -8.77
N LEU A 555 -31.37 32.09 -9.72
CA LEU A 555 -31.23 30.67 -10.06
C LEU A 555 -29.84 30.37 -10.63
N ALA A 556 -29.32 31.22 -11.53
CA ALA A 556 -27.96 31.12 -12.04
C ALA A 556 -26.91 31.21 -10.92
N LYS A 557 -27.01 32.18 -10.01
CA LYS A 557 -26.15 32.27 -8.82
C LYS A 557 -26.19 31.01 -7.98
N ASN A 558 -27.39 30.52 -7.65
CA ASN A 558 -27.58 29.32 -6.83
C ASN A 558 -26.89 28.09 -7.47
N VAL A 559 -27.03 27.92 -8.79
CA VAL A 559 -26.38 26.85 -9.57
C VAL A 559 -24.86 26.92 -9.50
N VAL A 560 -24.28 28.09 -9.79
CA VAL A 560 -22.81 28.27 -9.79
C VAL A 560 -22.25 28.11 -8.38
N GLU A 561 -22.94 28.65 -7.36
CA GLU A 561 -22.58 28.44 -5.96
C GLU A 561 -22.55 26.96 -5.60
N TRP A 562 -23.54 26.18 -6.03
CA TRP A 562 -23.64 24.74 -5.77
C TRP A 562 -22.45 23.96 -6.34
N ILE A 563 -22.05 24.29 -7.58
CA ILE A 563 -20.88 23.70 -8.26
C ILE A 563 -19.59 24.05 -7.51
N ILE A 564 -19.35 25.34 -7.28
CA ILE A 564 -18.10 25.85 -6.69
C ILE A 564 -17.94 25.40 -5.24
N THR A 565 -18.98 25.52 -4.42
CA THR A 565 -18.98 25.09 -3.00
C THR A 565 -18.58 23.63 -2.87
N ARG A 566 -19.11 22.77 -3.75
CA ARG A 566 -18.79 21.35 -3.73
C ARG A 566 -17.38 21.06 -4.19
N LYS A 567 -16.88 21.70 -5.25
CA LYS A 567 -15.51 21.51 -5.75
C LYS A 567 -14.47 21.93 -4.70
N ILE A 568 -14.74 23.00 -3.95
CA ILE A 568 -13.94 23.44 -2.80
C ILE A 568 -13.91 22.37 -1.70
N PHE A 569 -15.08 21.97 -1.15
CA PHE A 569 -15.10 21.06 0.00
C PHE A 569 -14.79 19.59 -0.33
N THR A 570 -14.72 19.19 -1.61
CA THR A 570 -14.14 17.91 -2.04
C THR A 570 -12.64 17.98 -2.36
N GLU A 571 -11.99 19.13 -2.14
CA GLU A 571 -10.57 19.38 -2.43
C GLU A 571 -10.19 19.01 -3.89
N SER A 572 -11.01 19.41 -4.87
CA SER A 572 -10.75 19.01 -6.25
C SER A 572 -9.51 19.70 -6.83
N ALA A 573 -8.77 18.97 -7.67
CA ALA A 573 -7.65 19.51 -8.43
C ALA A 573 -8.08 20.16 -9.76
N ASP A 574 -9.38 20.19 -10.05
CA ASP A 574 -9.95 20.76 -11.28
C ASP A 574 -9.82 22.30 -11.31
N GLU A 575 -9.68 22.85 -12.51
CA GLU A 575 -9.42 24.26 -12.74
C GLU A 575 -10.60 24.92 -13.46
N PHE A 576 -10.88 26.15 -13.06
CA PHE A 576 -12.07 26.90 -13.45
C PHE A 576 -11.70 28.33 -13.85
N THR A 577 -12.53 28.90 -14.73
CA THR A 577 -12.64 30.35 -14.93
C THR A 577 -14.12 30.70 -15.01
N LEU A 578 -14.49 31.80 -14.34
CA LEU A 578 -15.80 32.44 -14.44
C LEU A 578 -15.70 33.57 -15.47
N MET A 579 -16.60 33.56 -16.45
CA MET A 579 -16.67 34.57 -17.50
C MET A 579 -18.11 35.05 -17.61
N LEU A 580 -18.30 36.35 -17.43
CA LEU A 580 -19.60 37.02 -17.47
C LEU A 580 -19.77 37.66 -18.85
N PHE A 581 -20.96 37.58 -19.44
CA PHE A 581 -21.27 38.23 -20.72
C PHE A 581 -22.59 39.02 -20.63
N GLY A 582 -22.67 40.16 -21.33
CA GLY A 582 -23.71 41.16 -21.07
C GLY A 582 -23.39 42.03 -19.85
N SER A 583 -22.10 42.21 -19.54
CA SER A 583 -21.60 43.07 -18.45
C SER A 583 -21.62 44.55 -18.88
N ASP A 584 -21.76 45.48 -17.92
CA ASP A 584 -21.55 46.91 -18.14
C ASP A 584 -20.04 47.27 -18.26
N MET A 585 -19.14 46.32 -17.97
CA MET A 585 -17.69 46.47 -18.03
C MET A 585 -17.08 45.35 -18.88
N THR A 586 -16.17 45.71 -19.80
CA THR A 586 -15.35 44.76 -20.57
C THR A 586 -14.01 44.54 -19.88
N GLN A 587 -13.68 43.29 -19.56
CA GLN A 587 -12.34 42.84 -19.16
C GLN A 587 -12.05 41.53 -19.89
N ASN A 588 -11.56 41.68 -21.12
CA ASN A 588 -11.26 40.59 -22.06
C ASN A 588 -9.84 40.82 -22.61
N SER A 589 -8.94 39.87 -22.38
CA SER A 589 -7.52 39.93 -22.79
C SER A 589 -7.23 39.16 -24.09
N ILE A 590 -8.27 38.62 -24.73
CA ILE A 590 -8.17 37.58 -25.76
C ILE A 590 -8.72 38.10 -27.09
N THR A 591 -9.92 38.66 -27.06
CA THR A 591 -10.61 39.23 -28.23
C THR A 591 -11.00 40.68 -27.94
N ASN A 592 -11.34 41.43 -29.00
CA ASN A 592 -11.80 42.81 -28.89
C ASN A 592 -13.32 42.90 -28.61
N ASP A 593 -13.96 41.79 -28.23
CA ASP A 593 -15.41 41.73 -28.03
C ASP A 593 -15.82 42.47 -26.75
N GLU A 594 -16.76 43.41 -26.88
CA GLU A 594 -17.28 44.24 -25.79
C GLU A 594 -18.29 43.48 -24.90
N ASN A 595 -18.49 43.95 -23.67
CA ASN A 595 -19.45 43.43 -22.69
C ASN A 595 -19.13 42.02 -22.14
N ILE A 596 -17.91 41.55 -22.35
CA ILE A 596 -17.35 40.31 -21.79
C ILE A 596 -16.38 40.64 -20.64
N PHE A 597 -16.55 39.97 -19.50
CA PHE A 597 -15.75 40.17 -18.30
C PHE A 597 -15.25 38.83 -17.73
N PHE A 598 -13.93 38.64 -17.75
CA PHE A 598 -13.27 37.55 -17.04
C PHE A 598 -13.09 37.91 -15.56
N CYS A 599 -13.64 37.10 -14.64
CA CYS A 599 -13.50 37.37 -13.21
C CYS A 599 -12.07 37.16 -12.70
N GLU A 600 -11.30 36.32 -13.39
CA GLU A 600 -9.92 35.95 -13.10
C GLU A 600 -9.21 35.75 -14.45
N GLU A 601 -7.98 36.26 -14.61
CA GLU A 601 -7.25 36.23 -15.88
C GLU A 601 -6.74 34.82 -16.24
N GLU A 602 -6.41 34.02 -15.23
CA GLU A 602 -5.92 32.64 -15.37
C GLU A 602 -6.89 31.61 -14.77
N MET A 603 -7.02 30.45 -15.43
CA MET A 603 -7.72 29.30 -14.88
C MET A 603 -7.03 28.85 -13.58
N GLN A 604 -7.82 28.66 -12.53
CA GLN A 604 -7.30 28.29 -11.22
C GLN A 604 -8.29 27.41 -10.46
N ARG A 605 -7.83 26.83 -9.35
CA ARG A 605 -8.71 26.05 -8.46
C ARG A 605 -9.66 26.99 -7.71
N ALA A 606 -10.91 26.57 -7.59
CA ALA A 606 -11.94 27.30 -6.85
C ALA A 606 -11.51 27.62 -5.40
N LYS A 607 -11.67 28.88 -5.00
CA LYS A 607 -11.34 29.39 -3.66
C LYS A 607 -12.61 29.81 -2.90
N ILE A 608 -12.54 29.87 -1.57
CA ILE A 608 -13.67 30.31 -0.73
C ILE A 608 -14.12 31.75 -1.07
N ASP A 609 -13.18 32.60 -1.51
CA ASP A 609 -13.45 34.00 -1.88
C ASP A 609 -14.37 34.12 -3.10
N TRP A 610 -14.36 33.14 -4.02
CA TRP A 610 -15.28 33.12 -5.16
C TRP A 610 -16.74 33.02 -4.72
N LEU A 611 -17.03 32.34 -3.61
CA LEU A 611 -18.39 32.26 -3.07
C LEU A 611 -18.87 33.63 -2.54
N ARG A 612 -17.95 34.46 -2.06
CA ARG A 612 -18.24 35.85 -1.66
C ARG A 612 -18.42 36.76 -2.88
N PHE A 613 -17.64 36.55 -3.94
CA PHE A 613 -17.76 37.25 -5.22
C PHE A 613 -19.11 36.96 -5.92
N ILE A 614 -19.49 35.68 -6.04
CA ILE A 614 -20.74 35.24 -6.68
C ILE A 614 -21.97 35.85 -5.98
N ASP A 615 -21.97 35.87 -4.65
CA ASP A 615 -23.07 36.43 -3.85
C ASP A 615 -23.18 37.96 -4.04
N LYS A 616 -22.07 38.69 -3.91
CA LYS A 616 -22.08 40.14 -3.77
C LYS A 616 -21.87 40.94 -5.07
N GLU A 617 -21.00 40.45 -5.95
CA GLU A 617 -20.44 41.27 -7.04
C GLU A 617 -21.11 40.95 -8.39
N ILE A 618 -21.42 39.68 -8.67
CA ILE A 618 -22.24 39.30 -9.84
C ILE A 618 -23.65 39.89 -9.66
N ASN A 619 -24.06 40.78 -10.55
CA ASN A 619 -25.39 41.41 -10.56
C ASN A 619 -25.82 41.65 -12.02
N PRO A 620 -27.12 41.72 -12.32
CA PRO A 620 -27.58 41.97 -13.68
C PRO A 620 -27.25 43.41 -14.11
N SER A 621 -26.74 43.57 -15.34
CA SER A 621 -26.60 44.84 -16.04
C SER A 621 -27.94 45.59 -16.09
N LYS A 622 -27.86 46.91 -16.27
CA LYS A 622 -29.03 47.77 -16.46
C LYS A 622 -29.26 48.21 -17.91
N LEU A 623 -28.29 47.98 -18.80
CA LEU A 623 -28.22 48.63 -20.11
C LEU A 623 -27.87 47.68 -21.26
N THR A 624 -27.13 46.59 -21.01
CA THR A 624 -26.61 45.70 -22.04
C THR A 624 -27.28 44.32 -22.00
N ASN A 625 -27.45 43.71 -23.17
CA ASN A 625 -27.84 42.30 -23.32
C ASN A 625 -26.58 41.47 -23.61
N GLY A 626 -26.57 40.20 -23.19
CA GLY A 626 -25.46 39.30 -23.48
C GLY A 626 -25.58 38.65 -24.86
N ASP A 627 -24.53 38.75 -25.68
CA ASP A 627 -24.35 37.86 -26.82
C ASP A 627 -23.65 36.57 -26.40
N PHE A 628 -24.37 35.44 -26.47
CA PHE A 628 -23.81 34.14 -26.14
C PHE A 628 -22.84 33.62 -27.21
N LEU A 629 -22.85 34.14 -28.45
CA LEU A 629 -21.97 33.69 -29.51
C LEU A 629 -20.57 34.27 -29.38
N ALA A 630 -20.45 35.59 -29.23
CA ALA A 630 -19.19 36.23 -28.86
C ALA A 630 -18.60 35.58 -27.59
N ALA A 631 -19.45 35.25 -26.60
CA ALA A 631 -19.02 34.56 -25.39
C ALA A 631 -18.50 33.13 -25.67
N LEU A 632 -19.16 32.34 -26.53
CA LEU A 632 -18.69 31.00 -26.90
C LEU A 632 -17.39 31.04 -27.71
N ILE A 633 -17.24 31.99 -28.65
CA ILE A 633 -16.02 32.17 -29.45
C ILE A 633 -14.85 32.54 -28.55
N THR A 634 -15.03 33.55 -27.69
CA THR A 634 -14.01 33.98 -26.72
C THR A 634 -13.62 32.86 -25.75
N ALA A 635 -14.58 32.02 -25.33
CA ALA A 635 -14.30 30.85 -24.49
C ALA A 635 -13.51 29.74 -25.22
N LEU A 636 -13.78 29.51 -26.50
CA LEU A 636 -13.02 28.58 -27.34
C LEU A 636 -11.57 29.06 -27.53
N ASP A 637 -11.38 30.36 -27.78
CA ASP A 637 -10.05 30.96 -27.89
C ASP A 637 -9.29 30.97 -26.57
N TYR A 638 -9.96 31.24 -25.44
CA TYR A 638 -9.34 31.09 -24.12
C TYR A 638 -8.87 29.65 -23.88
N MET A 639 -9.74 28.67 -24.15
CA MET A 639 -9.41 27.25 -24.00
C MET A 639 -8.24 26.86 -24.91
N ARG A 640 -8.19 27.35 -26.15
CA ARG A 640 -7.07 27.13 -27.07
C ARG A 640 -5.75 27.72 -26.54
N ASN A 641 -5.74 29.00 -26.20
CA ASN A 641 -4.53 29.69 -25.70
C ASN A 641 -4.03 29.08 -24.39
N HIS A 642 -4.95 28.67 -23.51
CA HIS A 642 -4.61 27.94 -22.29
C HIS A 642 -3.98 26.58 -22.61
N LEU A 643 -4.53 25.82 -23.56
CA LEU A 643 -3.99 24.51 -23.96
C LEU A 643 -2.61 24.58 -24.64
N GLU A 644 -2.31 25.66 -25.38
CA GLU A 644 -0.98 25.84 -26.01
C GLU A 644 0.16 25.97 -25.00
N ASN A 645 -0.12 26.50 -23.81
CA ASN A 645 0.86 26.65 -22.73
C ASN A 645 1.08 25.39 -21.87
N TYR A 646 0.31 24.31 -22.09
CA TYR A 646 0.34 23.11 -21.24
C TYR A 646 0.83 21.84 -21.96
N PRO A 647 1.69 21.02 -21.32
CA PRO A 647 2.05 19.70 -21.84
C PRO A 647 0.81 18.78 -21.83
N THR A 648 0.37 18.38 -23.01
CA THR A 648 -0.94 17.79 -23.36
C THR A 648 -1.36 16.49 -22.62
N ASN A 649 -0.52 15.93 -21.75
CA ASN A 649 -0.73 14.61 -21.13
C ASN A 649 -1.50 14.61 -19.79
N ASN A 650 -1.90 15.76 -19.25
CA ASN A 650 -2.45 15.88 -17.88
C ASN A 650 -3.94 16.26 -17.78
N ILE A 651 -4.57 16.75 -18.85
CA ILE A 651 -5.98 17.17 -18.84
C ILE A 651 -6.88 15.99 -19.22
N THR A 652 -7.91 15.70 -18.42
CA THR A 652 -8.82 14.56 -18.63
C THR A 652 -10.12 14.90 -19.35
N ALA A 653 -10.58 16.14 -19.24
CA ALA A 653 -11.78 16.64 -19.89
C ALA A 653 -11.70 18.17 -20.02
N ARG A 654 -12.31 18.70 -21.08
CA ARG A 654 -12.47 20.12 -21.36
C ARG A 654 -13.97 20.40 -21.40
N ASN A 655 -14.44 21.36 -20.62
CA ASN A 655 -15.87 21.61 -20.45
C ASN A 655 -16.18 23.10 -20.64
N ILE A 656 -17.28 23.39 -21.34
CA ILE A 656 -17.90 24.71 -21.36
C ILE A 656 -19.33 24.54 -20.84
N LEU A 657 -19.67 25.32 -19.82
CA LEU A 657 -21.00 25.40 -19.23
C LEU A 657 -21.59 26.78 -19.51
N LEU A 658 -22.68 26.84 -20.27
CA LEU A 658 -23.41 28.07 -20.58
C LEU A 658 -24.64 28.21 -19.69
N ILE A 659 -24.76 29.33 -18.99
CA ILE A 659 -25.91 29.66 -18.12
C ILE A 659 -26.53 30.96 -18.60
N THR A 660 -27.74 30.89 -19.17
CA THR A 660 -28.42 32.03 -19.83
C THR A 660 -29.92 31.80 -19.92
N ASN A 661 -30.70 32.87 -20.10
CA ASN A 661 -32.11 32.77 -20.44
C ASN A 661 -32.43 32.87 -21.95
N LEU A 662 -31.40 33.02 -22.81
CA LEU A 662 -31.50 33.11 -24.28
C LEU A 662 -32.37 34.26 -24.81
N VAL A 663 -32.70 35.24 -23.96
CA VAL A 663 -33.50 36.41 -24.36
C VAL A 663 -32.60 37.56 -24.78
N GLY A 664 -32.82 38.11 -25.98
CA GLY A 664 -32.25 39.39 -26.41
C GLY A 664 -31.10 39.35 -27.40
N CYS A 665 -30.91 38.24 -28.13
CA CYS A 665 -30.01 38.20 -29.28
C CYS A 665 -30.60 38.93 -30.50
N ASP A 666 -29.75 39.62 -31.27
CA ASP A 666 -30.16 40.34 -32.48
C ASP A 666 -30.59 39.40 -33.62
N GLU A 667 -31.48 39.89 -34.51
CA GLU A 667 -32.02 39.13 -35.64
C GLU A 667 -31.02 38.89 -36.80
N ASN A 668 -29.80 39.44 -36.71
CA ASN A 668 -28.74 39.27 -37.71
C ASN A 668 -27.83 38.07 -37.34
N LEU A 669 -28.30 36.85 -37.58
CA LEU A 669 -27.54 35.63 -37.28
C LEU A 669 -26.48 35.33 -38.35
N ASP A 670 -25.22 35.25 -37.94
CA ASP A 670 -24.12 34.82 -38.80
C ASP A 670 -23.90 33.30 -38.72
N GLU A 671 -24.32 32.58 -39.76
CA GLU A 671 -24.10 31.14 -39.87
C GLU A 671 -22.62 30.75 -39.96
N GLU A 672 -21.73 31.65 -40.39
CA GLU A 672 -20.30 31.38 -40.45
C GLU A 672 -19.72 31.22 -39.04
N CYS A 673 -20.10 32.12 -38.12
CA CYS A 673 -19.80 32.01 -36.70
C CYS A 673 -20.37 30.71 -36.07
N MET A 674 -21.59 30.30 -36.41
CA MET A 674 -22.15 29.02 -35.93
C MET A 674 -21.27 27.82 -36.33
N ARG A 675 -20.85 27.78 -37.60
CA ARG A 675 -19.97 26.71 -38.12
C ARG A 675 -18.59 26.75 -37.47
N ALA A 676 -18.04 27.94 -37.20
CA ALA A 676 -16.79 28.10 -36.48
C ALA A 676 -16.88 27.53 -35.05
N VAL A 677 -17.94 27.84 -34.29
CA VAL A 677 -18.16 27.32 -32.94
C VAL A 677 -18.27 25.79 -32.92
N ILE A 678 -19.06 25.19 -33.82
CA ILE A 678 -19.21 23.72 -33.91
C ILE A 678 -17.87 23.05 -34.25
N ASN A 679 -17.12 23.61 -35.20
CA ASN A 679 -15.80 23.09 -35.59
C ASN A 679 -14.77 23.23 -34.45
N GLY A 680 -14.78 24.35 -33.72
CA GLY A 680 -13.94 24.58 -32.55
C GLY A 680 -14.24 23.59 -31.42
N MET A 681 -15.52 23.40 -31.07
CA MET A 681 -15.94 22.43 -30.05
C MET A 681 -15.53 20.99 -30.41
N LYS A 682 -15.71 20.58 -31.68
CA LYS A 682 -15.29 19.26 -32.17
C LYS A 682 -13.77 19.11 -32.18
N GLY A 683 -13.03 20.09 -32.70
CA GLY A 683 -11.56 20.07 -32.78
C GLY A 683 -10.88 20.08 -31.40
N LEU A 684 -11.50 20.70 -30.40
CA LEU A 684 -11.01 20.73 -29.02
C LEU A 684 -11.61 19.63 -28.13
N GLU A 685 -12.46 18.72 -28.64
CA GLU A 685 -13.16 17.67 -27.87
C GLU A 685 -13.88 18.18 -26.60
N ILE A 686 -14.58 19.32 -26.72
CA ILE A 686 -15.23 19.99 -25.57
C ILE A 686 -16.58 19.33 -25.25
N ASN A 687 -16.80 18.99 -23.98
CA ASN A 687 -18.13 18.62 -23.49
C ASN A 687 -18.93 19.92 -23.24
N PHE A 688 -19.89 20.21 -24.10
CA PHE A 688 -20.73 21.41 -24.01
C PHE A 688 -22.04 21.13 -23.27
N ASN A 689 -22.38 21.96 -22.27
CA ASN A 689 -23.60 21.84 -21.48
C ASN A 689 -24.27 23.21 -21.34
N VAL A 690 -25.61 23.22 -21.33
CA VAL A 690 -26.43 24.44 -21.21
C VAL A 690 -27.38 24.32 -20.02
N ILE A 691 -27.50 25.37 -19.22
CA ILE A 691 -28.52 25.53 -18.18
C ILE A 691 -29.32 26.81 -18.48
N GLY A 692 -30.64 26.69 -18.56
CA GLY A 692 -31.52 27.81 -18.90
C GLY A 692 -33.00 27.55 -18.62
N PRO A 693 -33.92 28.32 -19.22
CA PRO A 693 -35.35 27.99 -19.23
C PRO A 693 -35.62 26.69 -19.99
N SER A 694 -36.83 26.13 -19.83
CA SER A 694 -37.20 24.78 -20.29
C SER A 694 -37.37 24.62 -21.82
N VAL A 695 -36.33 24.93 -22.60
CA VAL A 695 -36.30 24.77 -24.08
C VAL A 695 -36.52 23.31 -24.51
N GLY A 696 -36.22 22.32 -23.65
CA GLY A 696 -36.45 20.90 -23.93
C GLY A 696 -37.88 20.56 -24.38
N LYS A 697 -38.90 21.18 -23.77
CA LYS A 697 -40.32 20.96 -24.11
C LYS A 697 -40.73 21.52 -25.49
N LEU A 698 -39.87 22.30 -26.15
CA LEU A 698 -40.11 22.86 -27.48
C LEU A 698 -39.56 21.98 -28.62
N ILE A 699 -38.71 21.00 -28.30
CA ILE A 699 -38.25 19.99 -29.27
C ILE A 699 -39.36 18.95 -29.49
N GLU A 700 -39.96 18.47 -28.40
CA GLU A 700 -41.06 17.48 -28.35
C GLU A 700 -42.28 17.94 -29.18
N ALA A 701 -42.73 19.18 -28.98
CA ALA A 701 -43.95 19.73 -29.61
C ALA A 701 -43.88 19.93 -31.13
N LYS A 702 -42.71 19.71 -31.77
CA LYS A 702 -42.51 20.00 -33.19
C LYS A 702 -42.66 18.79 -34.11
N GLU A 703 -42.62 17.57 -33.57
CA GLU A 703 -42.92 16.34 -34.32
C GLU A 703 -44.43 15.99 -34.32
N GLU A 704 -45.24 16.56 -33.41
CA GLU A 704 -46.70 16.36 -33.33
C GLU A 704 -47.50 16.83 -34.57
N ILE A 705 -46.91 17.58 -35.50
CA ILE A 705 -47.64 18.24 -36.61
C ILE A 705 -47.76 17.36 -37.87
N ILE A 706 -47.09 16.20 -37.93
CA ILE A 706 -47.16 15.28 -39.09
C ILE A 706 -47.79 13.95 -38.66
N LEU A 707 -49.12 13.84 -38.90
CA LEU A 707 -50.02 12.67 -38.91
C LEU A 707 -51.26 12.85 -38.01
N SER A 708 -52.18 13.73 -38.44
CA SER A 708 -53.51 13.87 -37.83
C SER A 708 -54.61 13.24 -38.71
N GLU A 709 -54.70 11.92 -38.74
CA GLU A 709 -55.91 11.20 -39.18
C GLU A 709 -56.25 10.10 -38.17
N GLU A 710 -56.97 10.47 -37.10
CA GLU A 710 -58.21 9.81 -36.66
C GLU A 710 -58.78 10.53 -35.42
N SER A 711 -59.82 11.33 -35.65
CA SER A 711 -60.80 11.64 -34.60
C SER A 711 -61.80 10.45 -34.56
N VAL A 712 -62.53 10.14 -33.48
CA VAL A 712 -63.58 10.93 -32.81
C VAL A 712 -63.97 10.21 -31.50
N ILE A 713 -64.31 10.94 -30.43
CA ILE A 713 -65.54 10.80 -29.59
C ILE A 713 -65.45 11.75 -28.37
N THR A 714 -66.05 12.93 -28.57
CA THR A 714 -66.76 13.84 -27.64
C THR A 714 -66.94 13.45 -26.15
N LYS A 715 -66.99 14.37 -25.16
CA LYS A 715 -67.06 15.85 -25.14
C LYS A 715 -66.80 16.44 -23.73
N GLY A 716 -66.14 17.60 -23.65
CA GLY A 716 -66.69 18.75 -22.89
C GLY A 716 -66.15 19.11 -21.49
N LYS A 717 -64.98 19.76 -21.41
CA LYS A 717 -64.73 20.89 -20.49
C LYS A 717 -63.71 21.85 -21.12
N LYS A 718 -63.92 23.16 -20.95
CA LYS A 718 -63.13 24.22 -21.62
C LYS A 718 -61.70 24.27 -21.05
N LEU A 719 -60.67 24.19 -21.91
CA LEU A 719 -59.34 24.69 -21.56
C LEU A 719 -59.35 26.24 -21.53
N PRO A 720 -58.63 26.90 -20.61
CA PRO A 720 -58.49 28.36 -20.60
C PRO A 720 -57.67 28.87 -21.78
N HIS A 721 -57.96 30.09 -22.24
CA HIS A 721 -57.17 30.81 -23.25
C HIS A 721 -55.74 31.10 -22.76
N ALA A 722 -54.76 30.31 -23.23
CA ALA A 722 -53.35 30.69 -23.24
C ALA A 722 -52.57 30.13 -24.46
N MET A 723 -53.26 29.70 -25.53
CA MET A 723 -52.62 29.41 -26.82
C MET A 723 -52.19 30.73 -27.49
N ARG A 724 -50.99 31.23 -27.14
CA ARG A 724 -50.18 32.04 -28.05
C ARG A 724 -49.34 31.10 -28.90
N SER A 725 -49.23 31.42 -30.18
CA SER A 725 -48.39 30.72 -31.15
C SER A 725 -46.92 30.77 -30.73
N PHE A 726 -46.37 29.64 -30.26
CA PHE A 726 -44.94 29.53 -29.94
C PHE A 726 -44.11 29.42 -31.22
N LYS A 727 -43.72 30.57 -31.78
CA LYS A 727 -42.52 30.63 -32.62
C LYS A 727 -41.33 30.40 -31.67
N LEU A 728 -40.53 29.35 -31.88
CA LEU A 728 -39.20 29.31 -31.26
C LEU A 728 -38.42 30.54 -31.70
N GLU A 729 -37.81 31.22 -30.73
CA GLU A 729 -36.93 32.37 -30.97
C GLU A 729 -35.72 31.94 -31.83
N PRO A 730 -35.11 32.83 -32.62
CA PRO A 730 -33.97 32.45 -33.49
C PRO A 730 -32.81 31.80 -32.73
N ALA A 731 -32.49 32.31 -31.54
CA ALA A 731 -31.41 31.82 -30.68
C ALA A 731 -31.62 30.36 -30.20
N GLU A 732 -32.85 29.98 -29.83
CA GLU A 732 -33.16 28.63 -29.35
C GLU A 732 -32.89 27.56 -30.42
N ARG A 733 -33.22 27.86 -31.69
CA ARG A 733 -33.01 26.95 -32.82
C ARG A 733 -31.54 26.73 -33.09
N MET A 734 -30.76 27.81 -33.05
CA MET A 734 -29.33 27.79 -33.28
C MET A 734 -28.60 27.00 -32.18
N LEU A 735 -28.95 27.21 -30.92
CA LEU A 735 -28.38 26.44 -29.82
C LEU A 735 -28.74 24.95 -29.90
N THR A 736 -29.98 24.63 -30.32
CA THR A 736 -30.41 23.24 -30.54
C THR A 736 -29.57 22.54 -31.62
N GLU A 737 -29.25 23.23 -32.71
CA GLU A 737 -28.40 22.68 -33.77
C GLU A 737 -26.95 22.48 -33.31
N ILE A 738 -26.37 23.44 -32.57
CA ILE A 738 -25.04 23.30 -31.95
C ILE A 738 -25.01 22.08 -31.02
N LEU A 739 -25.99 21.93 -30.12
CA LEU A 739 -26.09 20.79 -29.20
C LEU A 739 -26.20 19.45 -29.95
N LYS A 740 -27.09 19.37 -30.95
CA LYS A 740 -27.30 18.17 -31.78
C LYS A 740 -26.04 17.75 -32.54
N GLN A 741 -25.22 18.71 -32.99
CA GLN A 741 -23.98 18.41 -33.68
C GLN A 741 -22.79 18.12 -32.75
N THR A 742 -22.87 18.44 -31.46
CA THR A 742 -21.76 18.31 -30.49
C THR A 742 -22.00 17.24 -29.41
N ASP A 743 -23.10 16.48 -29.48
CA ASP A 743 -23.60 15.60 -28.41
C ASP A 743 -23.76 16.33 -27.05
N GLY A 744 -24.03 17.63 -27.09
CA GLY A 744 -24.21 18.48 -25.91
C GLY A 744 -25.56 18.27 -25.24
N VAL A 745 -25.66 18.61 -23.96
CA VAL A 745 -26.89 18.41 -23.16
C VAL A 745 -27.42 19.74 -22.60
N ILE A 746 -28.73 19.94 -22.71
CA ILE A 746 -29.46 21.08 -22.13
C ILE A 746 -30.27 20.64 -20.91
N TYR A 747 -30.35 21.52 -19.93
CA TYR A 747 -31.06 21.30 -18.67
C TYR A 747 -31.85 22.56 -18.31
N SER A 748 -33.07 22.40 -17.80
CA SER A 748 -33.72 23.52 -17.10
C SER A 748 -33.03 23.82 -15.76
N PHE A 749 -33.20 25.02 -15.21
CA PHE A 749 -32.69 25.35 -13.86
C PHE A 749 -33.14 24.34 -12.78
N ASP A 750 -34.39 23.86 -12.86
CA ASP A 750 -34.98 22.90 -11.91
C ASP A 750 -34.38 21.49 -12.07
N GLU A 751 -34.08 21.06 -13.30
CA GLU A 751 -33.44 19.76 -13.59
C GLU A 751 -31.93 19.78 -13.35
N ALA A 752 -31.30 20.95 -13.50
CA ALA A 752 -29.86 21.11 -13.33
C ALA A 752 -29.47 20.77 -11.89
N LEU A 753 -30.09 21.36 -10.87
CA LEU A 753 -29.73 21.14 -9.45
C LEU A 753 -29.60 19.66 -9.02
N PRO A 754 -30.55 18.74 -9.29
CA PRO A 754 -30.37 17.32 -9.01
C PRO A 754 -29.32 16.67 -9.93
N MET A 755 -29.35 16.97 -11.23
CA MET A 755 -28.42 16.37 -12.19
C MET A 755 -26.97 16.85 -12.02
N LEU A 756 -26.72 18.03 -11.45
CA LEU A 756 -25.41 18.59 -11.12
C LEU A 756 -24.65 17.71 -10.12
N GLN A 757 -25.28 16.68 -9.52
CA GLN A 757 -24.54 15.62 -8.83
C GLN A 757 -23.68 14.76 -9.76
N ARG A 758 -24.01 14.76 -11.06
CA ARG A 758 -23.40 14.03 -12.17
C ARG A 758 -22.75 14.93 -13.23
N PHE A 759 -22.97 16.26 -13.22
CA PHE A 759 -22.12 17.20 -13.98
C PHE A 759 -20.81 17.44 -13.20
N VAL A 760 -19.65 17.52 -13.83
CA VAL A 760 -19.29 16.91 -15.11
C VAL A 760 -19.30 15.38 -14.91
N PRO A 761 -19.72 14.56 -15.87
CA PRO A 761 -19.50 13.12 -15.80
C PRO A 761 -18.00 12.91 -15.95
N ARG A 762 -17.29 13.04 -14.82
CA ARG A 762 -15.83 13.11 -14.77
C ARG A 762 -15.34 11.94 -15.58
N LYS A 763 -14.63 12.19 -16.69
CA LYS A 763 -13.93 11.15 -17.47
C LYS A 763 -12.70 10.71 -16.66
N VAL A 764 -12.94 10.34 -15.39
CA VAL A 764 -12.09 9.42 -14.67
C VAL A 764 -12.05 8.20 -15.57
N ASN A 765 -10.90 8.02 -16.20
CA ASN A 765 -10.48 6.74 -16.74
C ASN A 765 -10.35 5.80 -15.54
N LEU A 766 -11.50 5.32 -15.05
CA LEU A 766 -11.65 4.44 -13.90
C LEU A 766 -10.78 3.24 -14.21
N ARG A 767 -9.72 3.06 -13.42
CA ARG A 767 -8.79 2.00 -13.68
C ARG A 767 -9.39 0.71 -13.15
N GLY A 768 -10.16 0.03 -14.01
CA GLY A 768 -10.80 -1.24 -13.72
C GLY A 768 -9.79 -2.21 -13.13
N GLN A 769 -10.11 -2.78 -11.97
CA GLN A 769 -9.23 -3.71 -11.29
C GLN A 769 -9.24 -5.03 -12.06
N LYS A 770 -8.09 -5.47 -12.55
CA LYS A 770 -7.99 -6.73 -13.30
C LYS A 770 -8.33 -7.91 -12.40
N PHE A 771 -9.24 -8.76 -12.87
CA PHE A 771 -9.54 -10.09 -12.34
C PHE A 771 -9.45 -11.10 -13.47
N CYS A 772 -9.42 -12.38 -13.13
CA CYS A 772 -9.71 -13.47 -14.06
C CYS A 772 -10.83 -14.29 -13.42
N LEU A 773 -11.93 -14.50 -14.15
CA LEU A 773 -12.96 -15.46 -13.77
C LEU A 773 -12.43 -16.86 -14.10
N GLU A 774 -12.17 -17.64 -13.07
CA GLU A 774 -11.66 -19.01 -13.19
C GLU A 774 -12.85 -19.98 -13.23
N LEU A 775 -13.06 -20.61 -14.39
CA LEU A 775 -14.12 -21.60 -14.66
C LEU A 775 -13.47 -22.99 -14.60
N GLY A 776 -13.38 -23.54 -13.40
CA GLY A 776 -12.57 -24.74 -13.14
C GLY A 776 -11.07 -24.44 -13.14
N THR A 777 -10.25 -25.43 -13.51
CA THR A 777 -8.78 -25.32 -13.58
C THR A 777 -8.29 -24.65 -14.86
N ASP A 778 -8.94 -24.96 -15.99
CA ASP A 778 -8.33 -24.82 -17.31
C ASP A 778 -8.73 -23.50 -18.02
N LEU A 779 -9.95 -23.00 -17.75
CA LEU A 779 -10.51 -21.84 -18.43
C LEU A 779 -10.47 -20.59 -17.53
N LYS A 780 -9.72 -19.56 -17.96
CA LYS A 780 -9.59 -18.28 -17.24
C LYS A 780 -9.96 -17.11 -18.15
N LEU A 781 -11.05 -16.42 -17.83
CA LEU A 781 -11.56 -15.30 -18.61
C LEU A 781 -11.15 -13.97 -17.96
N PRO A 782 -10.34 -13.11 -18.63
CA PRO A 782 -9.90 -11.86 -18.03
C PRO A 782 -11.05 -10.85 -17.97
N LEU A 783 -11.14 -10.14 -16.84
CA LEU A 783 -12.18 -9.17 -16.53
C LEU A 783 -11.59 -7.91 -15.88
N GLN A 784 -12.32 -6.81 -15.97
CA GLN A 784 -12.02 -5.56 -15.28
C GLN A 784 -13.20 -5.19 -14.38
N MET A 785 -12.93 -5.08 -13.08
CA MET A 785 -13.92 -4.75 -12.06
C MET A 785 -13.98 -3.24 -11.81
N TYR A 786 -15.19 -2.71 -11.82
CA TYR A 786 -15.53 -1.32 -11.54
C TYR A 786 -16.56 -1.26 -10.42
N LYS A 787 -16.42 -0.36 -9.44
CA LYS A 787 -17.47 -0.14 -8.45
C LYS A 787 -18.60 0.67 -9.09
N LYS A 788 -19.82 0.14 -9.06
CA LYS A 788 -21.04 0.81 -9.54
C LYS A 788 -21.66 1.66 -8.44
N ILE A 789 -21.81 1.07 -7.25
CA ILE A 789 -22.37 1.73 -6.07
C ILE A 789 -21.29 1.72 -5.00
N GLN A 790 -20.99 2.91 -4.48
CA GLN A 790 -20.11 3.09 -3.34
C GLN A 790 -20.75 4.14 -2.43
N LEU A 791 -20.83 3.84 -1.13
CA LEU A 791 -21.28 4.81 -0.12
C LEU A 791 -20.36 6.03 -0.14
N THR A 792 -20.96 7.21 -0.30
CA THR A 792 -20.26 8.49 -0.42
C THR A 792 -19.88 9.02 0.96
N ASP A 793 -18.92 8.35 1.61
CA ASP A 793 -18.35 8.83 2.87
C ASP A 793 -17.58 10.13 2.64
N PHE A 794 -18.14 11.24 3.12
CA PHE A 794 -17.49 12.54 3.07
C PHE A 794 -16.37 12.58 4.12
N LYS A 795 -15.14 12.28 3.69
CA LYS A 795 -13.95 12.15 4.55
C LYS A 795 -13.39 13.49 5.00
N LEU A 796 -14.18 14.27 5.71
CA LEU A 796 -13.68 15.41 6.49
C LEU A 796 -12.82 14.88 7.64
N GLY A 797 -11.52 15.18 7.60
CA GLY A 797 -10.62 14.94 8.72
C GLY A 797 -10.96 15.87 9.89
N GLY A 798 -11.72 15.38 10.86
CA GLY A 798 -12.08 16.13 12.07
C GLY A 798 -10.91 16.24 13.05
N GLU A 799 -10.04 17.21 12.85
CA GLU A 799 -8.99 17.55 13.82
C GLU A 799 -9.58 18.30 15.02
N LYS A 800 -9.11 17.96 16.24
CA LYS A 800 -9.57 18.60 17.47
C LYS A 800 -8.60 19.69 17.90
N TYR A 801 -9.14 20.88 18.16
CA TYR A 801 -8.40 22.06 18.60
C TYR A 801 -8.85 22.50 19.99
N ALA A 802 -7.93 23.06 20.79
CA ALA A 802 -8.25 23.67 22.07
C ALA A 802 -9.03 24.98 21.85
N SER A 803 -10.20 25.13 22.48
CA SER A 803 -11.10 26.27 22.29
C SER A 803 -10.51 27.62 22.71
N THR A 804 -9.54 27.63 23.63
CA THR A 804 -8.91 28.85 24.16
C THR A 804 -7.62 29.25 23.46
N SER A 805 -6.86 28.30 22.90
CA SER A 805 -5.53 28.55 22.35
C SER A 805 -5.38 28.25 20.86
N GLY A 806 -6.37 27.62 20.22
CA GLY A 806 -6.29 27.24 18.81
C GLY A 806 -5.21 26.20 18.50
N VAL A 807 -4.65 25.54 19.52
CA VAL A 807 -3.61 24.50 19.35
C VAL A 807 -4.26 23.13 19.10
N GLN A 808 -3.72 22.38 18.14
CA GLN A 808 -4.17 21.02 17.83
C GLN A 808 -3.91 20.06 19.01
N LEU A 809 -4.96 19.36 19.44
CA LEU A 809 -4.92 18.46 20.59
C LEU A 809 -4.32 17.09 20.21
N LYS A 810 -3.32 16.64 20.98
CA LYS A 810 -2.73 15.30 20.84
C LYS A 810 -3.41 14.32 21.79
N ARG A 811 -3.96 13.23 21.26
CA ARG A 811 -4.55 12.14 22.07
C ARG A 811 -3.44 11.28 22.67
N LYS A 812 -3.48 11.08 23.99
CA LYS A 812 -2.69 10.06 24.70
C LYS A 812 -3.66 9.06 25.33
N THR A 813 -3.44 7.76 25.09
CA THR A 813 -4.20 6.68 25.72
C THR A 813 -3.43 6.20 26.95
N VAL A 814 -4.13 5.84 28.02
CA VAL A 814 -3.57 5.28 29.26
C VAL A 814 -4.38 4.03 29.61
N TYR A 815 -3.69 2.99 30.09
CA TYR A 815 -4.30 1.70 30.46
C TYR A 815 -4.20 1.49 31.97
N GLU A 816 -5.31 1.11 32.60
CA GLU A 816 -5.41 0.85 34.04
C GLU A 816 -6.11 -0.50 34.26
N LYS A 817 -5.73 -1.22 35.32
CA LYS A 817 -6.33 -2.51 35.67
C LYS A 817 -7.70 -2.27 36.31
N ASP A 818 -8.78 -2.79 35.69
CA ASP A 818 -10.13 -2.75 36.29
C ASP A 818 -10.19 -3.75 37.46
N ILE A 819 -10.17 -3.24 38.70
CA ILE A 819 -10.25 -4.05 39.92
C ILE A 819 -11.72 -4.20 40.30
N ARG A 820 -12.38 -5.22 39.75
CA ARG A 820 -13.71 -5.65 40.17
C ARG A 820 -13.64 -6.99 40.88
N ASN A 821 -13.72 -6.94 42.21
CA ASN A 821 -14.05 -8.04 43.12
C ASN A 821 -13.38 -9.40 42.82
N GLU A 822 -12.06 -9.46 42.98
CA GLU A 822 -11.40 -10.70 43.41
C GLU A 822 -10.55 -10.38 44.66
N GLU A 823 -10.25 -11.41 45.45
CA GLU A 823 -10.04 -11.31 46.89
C GLU A 823 -8.78 -10.53 47.30
N VAL A 824 -8.90 -9.82 48.43
CA VAL A 824 -7.77 -9.19 49.10
C VAL A 824 -6.96 -10.29 49.81
N GLN A 825 -5.76 -10.54 49.32
CA GLN A 825 -4.65 -10.98 50.17
C GLN A 825 -3.61 -9.87 50.23
N ASP A 826 -3.19 -9.56 51.46
CA ASP A 826 -2.24 -8.51 51.77
C ASP A 826 -0.88 -8.76 51.12
N ASP A 827 -0.23 -7.69 50.63
CA ASP A 827 0.94 -7.19 51.36
C ASP A 827 1.40 -5.80 50.90
N THR A 828 1.91 -5.01 51.85
CA THR A 828 2.61 -3.72 51.70
C THR A 828 1.82 -2.51 51.13
N ALA A 829 1.10 -1.83 52.01
CA ALA A 829 0.76 -0.41 51.84
C ALA A 829 1.15 0.38 53.11
N ILE A 830 2.22 1.19 53.02
CA ILE A 830 2.57 2.18 54.04
C ILE A 830 2.13 3.55 53.53
N MET A 831 1.25 4.19 54.31
CA MET A 831 1.01 5.63 54.45
C MET A 831 1.09 6.51 53.18
N ASP A 832 -0.05 7.05 52.77
CA ASP A 832 -0.35 8.42 53.20
C ASP A 832 -1.85 8.67 53.28
N ALA A 833 -2.24 9.55 54.21
CA ALA A 833 -3.63 9.82 54.52
C ALA A 833 -3.96 11.27 54.20
N ASP A 834 -4.86 11.49 53.24
CA ASP A 834 -5.61 12.74 53.19
C ASP A 834 -7.08 12.48 52.82
N ARG A 835 -7.98 13.06 53.62
CA ARG A 835 -9.43 12.84 53.51
C ARG A 835 -10.05 13.96 52.70
N ASN A 836 -10.60 13.64 51.53
CA ASN A 836 -11.69 14.42 50.96
C ASN A 836 -12.75 13.52 50.32
N ASN A 837 -14.00 13.75 50.69
CA ASN A 837 -15.16 13.01 50.18
C ASN A 837 -15.40 13.37 48.71
N ASN A 838 -15.13 12.41 47.82
CA ASN A 838 -15.81 12.28 46.54
C ASN A 838 -15.87 10.79 46.18
N LEU A 839 -16.96 10.33 45.58
CA LEU A 839 -17.04 8.99 44.98
C LEU A 839 -16.25 8.97 43.66
N SER A 840 -14.92 9.06 43.76
CA SER A 840 -14.01 8.79 42.65
C SER A 840 -13.79 7.28 42.52
N GLN A 841 -13.74 6.81 41.26
CA GLN A 841 -13.32 5.45 40.97
C GLN A 841 -11.90 5.24 41.52
N ARG A 842 -11.68 4.14 42.25
CA ARG A 842 -10.33 3.70 42.62
C ARG A 842 -9.56 3.42 41.33
N CYS A 843 -8.69 4.34 40.92
CA CYS A 843 -7.78 4.10 39.79
C CYS A 843 -6.91 2.89 40.11
N GLY A 844 -6.92 1.88 39.22
CA GLY A 844 -5.99 0.78 39.31
C GLY A 844 -4.55 1.23 39.04
N PRO A 845 -3.54 0.43 39.38
CA PRO A 845 -2.15 0.74 39.02
C PRO A 845 -2.03 0.90 37.50
N LYS A 846 -1.39 2.00 37.07
CA LYS A 846 -1.17 2.33 35.65
C LYS A 846 -0.28 1.28 35.01
N MET A 847 -0.75 0.67 33.93
CA MET A 847 0.00 -0.36 33.21
C MET A 847 0.84 0.24 32.08
N ILE A 848 2.03 -0.32 31.88
CA ILE A 848 2.87 -0.05 30.72
C ILE A 848 2.24 -0.74 29.50
N GLU A 849 2.14 -0.04 28.37
CA GLU A 849 1.51 -0.56 27.13
C GLU A 849 2.08 -1.92 26.69
N LYS A 850 3.41 -2.12 26.83
CA LYS A 850 4.11 -3.39 26.56
C LYS A 850 3.71 -4.57 27.45
N ALA A 851 3.02 -4.32 28.57
CA ALA A 851 2.52 -5.36 29.48
C ALA A 851 1.05 -5.75 29.17
N THR A 852 0.43 -5.15 28.16
CA THR A 852 -0.91 -5.53 27.71
C THR A 852 -0.84 -6.61 26.64
N VAL A 853 -1.65 -7.65 26.78
CA VAL A 853 -1.77 -8.78 25.85
C VAL A 853 -3.16 -8.73 25.23
N LYS A 854 -3.26 -8.96 23.92
CA LYS A 854 -4.55 -8.88 23.23
C LYS A 854 -5.37 -10.14 23.54
N GLY A 855 -6.52 -9.97 24.20
CA GLY A 855 -7.44 -11.06 24.53
C GLY A 855 -8.70 -11.03 23.67
N TYR A 856 -9.21 -12.20 23.31
CA TYR A 856 -10.49 -12.38 22.63
C TYR A 856 -11.43 -13.20 23.52
N LYS A 857 -12.71 -12.82 23.60
CA LYS A 857 -13.71 -13.54 24.39
C LYS A 857 -14.18 -14.78 23.62
N PHE A 858 -13.97 -15.96 24.19
CA PHE A 858 -14.47 -17.23 23.69
C PHE A 858 -15.41 -17.86 24.74
N GLY A 859 -16.72 -17.75 24.50
CA GLY A 859 -17.73 -18.09 25.50
C GLY A 859 -17.61 -17.20 26.75
N ALA A 860 -17.39 -17.80 27.91
CA ALA A 860 -17.15 -17.08 29.17
C ALA A 860 -15.67 -16.68 29.37
N THR A 861 -14.73 -17.35 28.69
CA THR A 861 -13.28 -17.22 28.91
C THR A 861 -12.68 -16.12 28.02
N ILE A 862 -11.64 -15.44 28.52
CA ILE A 862 -10.80 -14.56 27.70
C ILE A 862 -9.54 -15.35 27.31
N VAL A 863 -9.35 -15.57 26.01
CA VAL A 863 -8.19 -16.27 25.46
C VAL A 863 -7.19 -15.23 24.95
N PRO A 864 -5.93 -15.22 25.42
CA PRO A 864 -4.89 -14.38 24.84
C PRO A 864 -4.57 -14.86 23.42
N TYR A 865 -4.51 -13.93 22.46
CA TYR A 865 -4.25 -14.23 21.06
C TYR A 865 -3.52 -13.04 20.41
N ASN A 866 -2.21 -13.19 20.26
CA ASN A 866 -1.29 -12.16 19.82
C ASN A 866 -1.14 -12.09 18.30
N GLU A 867 -0.39 -11.10 17.81
CA GLU A 867 -0.08 -10.98 16.38
C GLU A 867 0.81 -12.11 15.85
N GLU A 868 1.49 -12.85 16.73
CA GLU A 868 2.27 -14.03 16.38
C GLU A 868 1.33 -15.23 16.16
N ASP A 869 0.44 -15.51 17.12
CA ASP A 869 -0.64 -16.51 16.99
C ASP A 869 -1.51 -16.22 15.76
N GLN A 870 -1.80 -14.93 15.49
CA GLN A 870 -2.56 -14.52 14.31
C GLN A 870 -1.82 -14.78 12.98
N LYS A 871 -0.49 -14.86 12.95
CA LYS A 871 0.27 -15.23 11.75
C LYS A 871 0.35 -16.74 11.55
N GLU A 872 0.39 -17.51 12.64
CA GLU A 872 0.49 -18.97 12.60
C GLU A 872 -0.86 -19.66 12.39
N TYR A 873 -1.85 -19.32 13.23
CA TYR A 873 -3.18 -19.94 13.28
C TYR A 873 -4.26 -19.13 12.55
N GLY A 874 -3.99 -17.87 12.23
CA GLY A 874 -4.92 -17.03 11.47
C GLY A 874 -5.11 -17.48 10.02
N TRP A 875 -6.19 -17.00 9.39
CA TRP A 875 -6.48 -17.30 8.00
C TRP A 875 -5.33 -16.86 7.07
N LYS A 876 -4.78 -17.83 6.31
CA LYS A 876 -3.68 -17.60 5.37
C LYS A 876 -4.15 -16.75 4.19
N GLN A 877 -3.41 -15.68 3.91
CA GLN A 877 -3.73 -14.70 2.88
C GLN A 877 -3.72 -15.32 1.47
N GLU A 878 -4.89 -15.44 0.85
CA GLU A 878 -5.04 -15.88 -0.55
C GLU A 878 -4.82 -14.70 -1.51
N ASN A 879 -4.14 -14.93 -2.63
CA ASN A 879 -4.01 -13.91 -3.69
C ASN A 879 -5.39 -13.56 -4.29
N ARG A 880 -5.50 -12.36 -4.89
CA ARG A 880 -6.72 -11.88 -5.56
C ARG A 880 -7.26 -12.92 -6.55
N CYS A 881 -8.49 -13.40 -6.32
CA CYS A 881 -9.16 -14.40 -7.15
C CYS A 881 -10.64 -14.07 -7.38
N LEU A 882 -11.20 -14.65 -8.46
CA LEU A 882 -12.63 -14.71 -8.76
C LEU A 882 -12.92 -16.11 -9.32
N LYS A 883 -13.11 -17.08 -8.44
CA LYS A 883 -13.25 -18.50 -8.81
C LYS A 883 -14.72 -18.88 -8.85
N LEU A 884 -15.18 -19.53 -9.92
CA LEU A 884 -16.52 -20.13 -9.94
C LEU A 884 -16.63 -21.23 -8.88
N ILE A 885 -17.73 -21.21 -8.13
CA ILE A 885 -18.14 -22.28 -7.22
C ILE A 885 -19.19 -23.15 -7.92
N GLN A 886 -20.29 -22.54 -8.36
CA GLN A 886 -21.37 -23.20 -9.09
C GLN A 886 -22.23 -22.19 -9.86
N PHE A 887 -23.05 -22.69 -10.78
CA PHE A 887 -24.21 -21.95 -11.30
C PHE A 887 -25.47 -22.35 -10.52
N THR A 888 -26.38 -21.40 -10.31
CA THR A 888 -27.66 -21.56 -9.59
C THR A 888 -28.76 -20.84 -10.37
N LYS A 889 -30.03 -21.22 -10.21
CA LYS A 889 -31.16 -20.48 -10.80
C LYS A 889 -31.30 -19.12 -10.12
N ARG A 890 -31.67 -18.09 -10.90
CA ARG A 890 -31.88 -16.74 -10.37
C ARG A 890 -32.90 -16.70 -9.23
N SER A 891 -33.92 -17.55 -9.29
CA SER A 891 -34.97 -17.68 -8.28
C SER A 891 -34.50 -18.19 -6.91
N GLU A 892 -33.35 -18.86 -6.83
CA GLU A 892 -32.78 -19.35 -5.56
C GLU A 892 -32.11 -18.21 -4.75
N ILE A 893 -31.70 -17.12 -5.41
CA ILE A 893 -31.08 -15.97 -4.75
C ILE A 893 -32.14 -14.89 -4.48
N MET A 894 -32.68 -14.88 -3.27
CA MET A 894 -33.63 -13.86 -2.83
C MET A 894 -32.98 -12.49 -2.67
N GLU A 895 -33.70 -11.42 -3.02
CA GLU A 895 -33.19 -10.04 -2.98
C GLU A 895 -32.77 -9.60 -1.57
N HIS A 896 -33.45 -10.09 -0.53
CA HIS A 896 -33.12 -9.81 0.87
C HIS A 896 -31.89 -10.58 1.40
N TYR A 897 -31.25 -11.43 0.60
CA TYR A 897 -29.93 -12.01 0.91
C TYR A 897 -28.77 -11.16 0.38
N LEU A 898 -29.03 -10.12 -0.42
CA LEU A 898 -27.96 -9.32 -1.02
C LEU A 898 -27.30 -8.42 0.05
N MET A 899 -26.00 -8.61 0.25
CA MET A 899 -25.24 -7.93 1.31
C MET A 899 -24.70 -6.56 0.88
N ASP A 900 -24.65 -5.62 1.81
CA ASP A 900 -23.98 -4.33 1.60
C ASP A 900 -22.44 -4.50 1.57
N GLY A 901 -21.78 -3.62 0.82
CA GLY A 901 -20.38 -3.74 0.40
C GLY A 901 -20.11 -3.18 -1.00
N GLY A 902 -21.14 -2.66 -1.67
CA GLY A 902 -21.07 -2.01 -2.98
C GLY A 902 -21.20 -2.96 -4.17
N THR A 903 -22.15 -2.67 -5.06
CA THR A 903 -22.32 -3.38 -6.34
C THR A 903 -21.13 -3.11 -7.26
N CYS A 904 -20.62 -4.16 -7.91
CA CYS A 904 -19.54 -4.06 -8.89
C CYS A 904 -20.01 -4.44 -10.30
N TYR A 905 -19.44 -3.83 -11.34
CA TYR A 905 -19.51 -4.31 -12.72
C TYR A 905 -18.22 -5.04 -13.06
N PHE A 906 -18.33 -6.21 -13.68
CA PHE A 906 -17.22 -6.91 -14.30
C PHE A 906 -17.40 -6.88 -15.81
N ILE A 907 -16.48 -6.20 -16.49
CA ILE A 907 -16.53 -5.90 -17.93
C ILE A 907 -15.29 -6.54 -18.59
N PRO A 908 -15.38 -7.15 -19.78
CA PRO A 908 -14.20 -7.66 -20.48
C PRO A 908 -13.22 -6.51 -20.84
N PRO A 909 -11.90 -6.76 -20.89
CA PRO A 909 -10.93 -5.75 -21.33
C PRO A 909 -11.19 -5.30 -22.77
N ALA A 910 -11.43 -4.00 -22.99
CA ALA A 910 -11.83 -3.47 -24.30
C ALA A 910 -10.85 -3.75 -25.47
N LEU A 911 -9.57 -4.02 -25.17
CA LEU A 911 -8.55 -4.38 -26.17
C LEU A 911 -8.51 -5.89 -26.50
N ASP A 912 -9.17 -6.73 -25.70
CA ASP A 912 -9.14 -8.19 -25.82
C ASP A 912 -10.46 -8.69 -26.45
N LYS A 913 -10.44 -8.84 -27.78
CA LYS A 913 -11.61 -9.31 -28.54
C LYS A 913 -12.05 -10.72 -28.13
N ASN A 914 -11.11 -11.60 -27.78
CA ASN A 914 -11.41 -12.99 -27.43
C ASN A 914 -12.12 -13.05 -26.08
N ALA A 915 -11.67 -12.27 -25.10
CA ALA A 915 -12.36 -12.11 -23.81
C ALA A 915 -13.76 -11.52 -23.99
N CYS A 916 -13.94 -10.51 -24.84
CA CYS A 916 -15.27 -9.95 -25.15
C CYS A 916 -16.23 -11.01 -25.71
N ILE A 917 -15.78 -11.84 -26.66
CA ILE A 917 -16.58 -12.91 -27.25
C ILE A 917 -16.93 -13.98 -26.20
N ALA A 918 -15.94 -14.46 -25.43
CA ALA A 918 -16.17 -15.49 -24.42
C ALA A 918 -17.10 -15.04 -23.29
N ILE A 919 -16.95 -13.79 -22.82
CA ILE A 919 -17.83 -13.22 -21.80
C ILE A 919 -19.24 -12.97 -22.36
N SER A 920 -19.37 -12.48 -23.59
CA SER A 920 -20.69 -12.33 -24.24
C SER A 920 -21.39 -13.69 -24.41
N ALA A 921 -20.69 -14.73 -24.87
CA ALA A 921 -21.23 -16.09 -24.96
C ALA A 921 -21.74 -16.60 -23.61
N LEU A 922 -20.95 -16.43 -22.53
CA LEU A 922 -21.34 -16.83 -21.18
C LEU A 922 -22.53 -16.02 -20.64
N VAL A 923 -22.54 -14.69 -20.81
CA VAL A 923 -23.66 -13.82 -20.43
C VAL A 923 -24.94 -14.21 -21.18
N ASN A 924 -24.85 -14.52 -22.47
CA ASN A 924 -25.99 -14.97 -23.27
C ASN A 924 -26.52 -16.32 -22.78
N ALA A 925 -25.65 -17.31 -22.56
CA ALA A 925 -26.06 -18.62 -22.03
C ALA A 925 -26.73 -18.50 -20.65
N MET A 926 -26.16 -17.70 -19.74
CA MET A 926 -26.73 -17.50 -18.42
C MET A 926 -28.08 -16.79 -18.43
N ILE A 927 -28.32 -15.86 -19.38
CA ILE A 927 -29.64 -15.21 -19.56
C ILE A 927 -30.68 -16.19 -20.10
N ILE A 928 -30.30 -17.07 -21.05
CA ILE A 928 -31.19 -18.08 -21.62
C ILE A 928 -31.60 -19.10 -20.53
N GLU A 929 -30.63 -19.52 -19.70
CA GLU A 929 -30.84 -20.50 -18.63
C GLU A 929 -31.41 -19.90 -17.32
N ASP A 930 -31.69 -18.60 -17.26
CA ASP A 930 -32.03 -17.84 -16.04
C ASP A 930 -31.14 -18.21 -14.84
N SER A 931 -29.82 -18.16 -15.06
CA SER A 931 -28.81 -18.60 -14.08
C SER A 931 -27.87 -17.48 -13.64
N VAL A 932 -27.29 -17.67 -12.46
CA VAL A 932 -26.35 -16.78 -11.79
C VAL A 932 -25.12 -17.60 -11.39
N ALA A 933 -23.93 -17.01 -11.56
CA ALA A 933 -22.68 -17.66 -11.19
C ALA A 933 -22.28 -17.26 -9.77
N LEU A 934 -22.21 -18.24 -8.86
CA LEU A 934 -21.69 -18.05 -7.51
C LEU A 934 -20.17 -18.17 -7.55
N THR A 935 -19.48 -17.16 -7.02
CA THR A 935 -18.02 -17.07 -7.07
C THR A 935 -17.39 -16.81 -5.72
N ARG A 936 -16.20 -17.37 -5.50
CA ARG A 936 -15.29 -17.00 -4.41
C ARG A 936 -14.51 -15.76 -4.84
N TYR A 937 -14.77 -14.65 -4.17
CA TYR A 937 -14.19 -13.34 -4.46
C TYR A 937 -13.18 -12.95 -3.36
N VAL A 938 -11.94 -12.67 -3.77
CA VAL A 938 -10.88 -12.12 -2.92
C VAL A 938 -10.33 -10.88 -3.60
N TYR A 939 -10.47 -9.72 -2.97
CA TYR A 939 -10.11 -8.43 -3.59
C TYR A 939 -8.59 -8.21 -3.69
N ASN A 940 -7.84 -8.57 -2.63
CA ASN A 940 -6.38 -8.60 -2.54
C ASN A 940 -5.95 -9.50 -1.36
N ALA A 941 -4.65 -9.73 -1.17
CA ALA A 941 -4.12 -10.61 -0.11
C ALA A 941 -4.50 -10.18 1.33
N ALA A 942 -4.71 -8.89 1.58
CA ALA A 942 -5.15 -8.39 2.89
C ALA A 942 -6.69 -8.47 3.08
N SER A 943 -7.45 -8.86 2.06
CA SER A 943 -8.91 -8.93 2.10
C SER A 943 -9.38 -10.34 2.43
N GLN A 944 -10.34 -10.45 3.33
CA GLN A 944 -11.02 -11.72 3.60
C GLN A 944 -11.80 -12.21 2.36
N PRO A 945 -11.93 -13.53 2.16
CA PRO A 945 -12.73 -14.10 1.09
C PRO A 945 -14.21 -13.86 1.34
N ARG A 946 -14.95 -13.57 0.26
CA ARG A 946 -16.42 -13.41 0.28
C ARG A 946 -17.05 -14.26 -0.83
N ILE A 947 -18.33 -14.58 -0.68
CA ILE A 947 -19.14 -15.13 -1.76
C ILE A 947 -19.73 -13.96 -2.55
N MET A 948 -19.67 -14.04 -3.88
CA MET A 948 -20.20 -13.04 -4.79
C MET A 948 -21.03 -13.70 -5.90
N GLY A 949 -22.28 -13.30 -6.02
CA GLY A 949 -23.13 -13.65 -7.16
C GLY A 949 -22.83 -12.74 -8.35
N LEU A 950 -22.48 -13.32 -9.50
CA LEU A 950 -22.30 -12.63 -10.77
C LEU A 950 -23.57 -12.79 -11.61
N PHE A 951 -24.38 -11.74 -11.63
CA PHE A 951 -25.63 -11.69 -12.38
C PHE A 951 -25.37 -11.20 -13.82
N PRO A 952 -25.84 -11.91 -14.86
CA PRO A 952 -25.58 -11.52 -16.24
C PRO A 952 -26.40 -10.28 -16.64
N ARG A 953 -25.81 -9.37 -17.41
CA ARG A 953 -26.48 -8.14 -17.86
C ARG A 953 -25.99 -7.68 -19.23
N LYS A 954 -26.93 -7.42 -20.14
CA LYS A 954 -26.69 -6.72 -21.41
C LYS A 954 -26.76 -5.20 -21.22
N SER A 955 -25.85 -4.45 -21.84
CA SER A 955 -25.91 -2.98 -21.89
C SER A 955 -26.65 -2.48 -23.12
N LYS A 956 -27.42 -1.39 -22.99
CA LYS A 956 -27.99 -0.66 -24.14
C LYS A 956 -26.90 -0.16 -25.12
N LYS A 957 -25.66 -0.02 -24.66
CA LYS A 957 -24.48 0.36 -25.49
C LYS A 957 -23.70 -0.85 -26.05
N GLY A 958 -24.31 -2.04 -26.11
CA GLY A 958 -23.75 -3.21 -26.81
C GLY A 958 -22.61 -3.97 -26.09
N VAL A 959 -22.34 -3.67 -24.82
CA VAL A 959 -21.33 -4.37 -24.01
C VAL A 959 -22.00 -5.28 -22.99
N ASP A 960 -21.75 -6.59 -23.10
CA ASP A 960 -22.18 -7.60 -22.14
C ASP A 960 -21.25 -7.63 -20.92
N MET A 961 -21.82 -7.82 -19.72
CA MET A 961 -21.12 -7.70 -18.45
C MET A 961 -21.78 -8.52 -17.33
N PHE A 962 -21.07 -8.70 -16.22
CA PHE A 962 -21.66 -9.19 -14.97
C PHE A 962 -21.84 -8.06 -13.96
N VAL A 963 -22.93 -8.14 -13.19
CA VAL A 963 -23.15 -7.37 -11.98
C VAL A 963 -22.78 -8.25 -10.79
N GLY A 964 -21.69 -7.94 -10.10
CA GLY A 964 -21.27 -8.63 -8.89
C GLY A 964 -21.90 -8.03 -7.65
N ILE A 965 -22.55 -8.87 -6.84
CA ILE A 965 -23.16 -8.51 -5.55
C ILE A 965 -22.68 -9.52 -4.49
N GLN A 966 -22.33 -9.04 -3.30
CA GLN A 966 -21.89 -9.90 -2.21
C GLN A 966 -23.09 -10.66 -1.62
N LEU A 967 -22.84 -11.90 -1.22
CA LEU A 967 -23.83 -12.78 -0.59
C LEU A 967 -23.39 -13.10 0.85
N PRO A 968 -24.34 -13.47 1.73
CA PRO A 968 -24.06 -13.69 3.14
C PRO A 968 -23.38 -15.05 3.35
N PHE A 969 -22.60 -15.16 4.41
CA PHE A 969 -22.27 -16.47 4.98
C PHE A 969 -23.39 -16.94 5.92
N TYR A 970 -23.36 -18.20 6.35
CA TYR A 970 -24.37 -18.76 7.25
C TYR A 970 -24.46 -17.98 8.57
N GLU A 971 -23.32 -17.51 9.05
CA GLU A 971 -23.13 -16.72 10.28
C GLU A 971 -23.72 -15.30 10.21
N ASP A 972 -24.00 -14.79 9.00
CA ASP A 972 -24.65 -13.49 8.80
C ASP A 972 -26.18 -13.56 8.99
N PHE A 973 -26.79 -14.75 8.87
CA PHE A 973 -28.24 -14.93 8.99
C PHE A 973 -28.74 -14.75 10.43
N ARG A 974 -29.92 -14.16 10.57
CA ARG A 974 -30.62 -13.99 11.85
C ARG A 974 -31.96 -14.73 11.79
N GLY A 975 -32.04 -15.88 12.45
CA GLY A 975 -33.29 -16.63 12.62
C GLY A 975 -34.22 -15.92 13.60
N LEU A 976 -34.91 -14.88 13.14
CA LEU A 976 -35.93 -14.16 13.89
C LEU A 976 -37.31 -14.70 13.49
N ASP A 977 -37.95 -15.43 14.40
CA ASP A 977 -39.31 -15.91 14.19
C ASP A 977 -40.32 -14.77 14.43
N PHE A 978 -41.03 -14.38 13.38
CA PHE A 978 -42.12 -13.42 13.45
C PHE A 978 -43.47 -14.15 13.45
N PRO A 979 -44.44 -13.74 14.29
CA PRO A 979 -45.78 -14.33 14.26
C PRO A 979 -46.45 -14.05 12.91
N SER A 980 -47.17 -15.03 12.37
CA SER A 980 -47.97 -14.85 11.15
C SER A 980 -48.96 -13.70 11.32
N LEU A 981 -48.88 -12.71 10.44
CA LEU A 981 -49.88 -11.65 10.34
C LEU A 981 -51.21 -12.17 9.78
N VAL A 982 -51.19 -13.30 9.07
CA VAL A 982 -52.39 -13.99 8.58
C VAL A 982 -52.95 -14.86 9.71
N GLY A 983 -54.08 -14.42 10.28
CA GLY A 983 -54.81 -15.12 11.33
C GLY A 983 -56.13 -14.38 11.67
N PRO A 984 -57.10 -15.06 12.32
CA PRO A 984 -58.47 -14.57 12.46
C PRO A 984 -58.61 -13.29 13.32
N ALA A 985 -57.61 -12.97 14.14
CA ALA A 985 -57.60 -11.74 14.94
C ALA A 985 -57.17 -10.48 14.14
N ASN A 986 -56.46 -10.67 13.03
CA ASN A 986 -55.83 -9.60 12.23
C ASN A 986 -56.36 -9.54 10.79
N GLU A 987 -57.41 -10.29 10.47
CA GLU A 987 -57.98 -10.32 9.11
C GLU A 987 -58.58 -8.94 8.74
N PRO A 988 -58.13 -8.30 7.65
CA PRO A 988 -58.59 -6.97 7.30
C PRO A 988 -60.01 -7.03 6.75
N LYS A 989 -60.90 -6.18 7.29
CA LYS A 989 -62.26 -6.02 6.76
C LYS A 989 -62.24 -5.53 5.31
N HIS A 990 -63.27 -5.89 4.55
CA HIS A 990 -63.40 -5.49 3.15
C HIS A 990 -63.29 -3.97 2.94
N ASP A 991 -63.87 -3.17 3.84
CA ASP A 991 -63.77 -1.70 3.80
C ASP A 991 -62.35 -1.18 4.06
N HIS A 992 -61.57 -1.85 4.92
CA HIS A 992 -60.16 -1.50 5.14
C HIS A 992 -59.33 -1.78 3.87
N LEU A 993 -59.59 -2.90 3.19
CA LEU A 993 -58.95 -3.26 1.92
C LEU A 993 -59.33 -2.27 0.82
N ASN A 994 -60.60 -1.90 0.70
CA ASN A 994 -61.08 -0.93 -0.29
C ASN A 994 -60.48 0.47 -0.05
N ALA A 995 -60.40 0.91 1.20
CA ALA A 995 -59.74 2.18 1.54
C ALA A 995 -58.25 2.16 1.24
N MET A 996 -57.54 1.06 1.55
CA MET A 996 -56.13 0.90 1.23
C MET A 996 -55.90 0.85 -0.29
N HIS A 997 -56.70 0.10 -1.05
CA HIS A 997 -56.61 0.06 -2.51
C HIS A 997 -56.88 1.42 -3.16
N ALA A 998 -57.85 2.19 -2.66
CA ALA A 998 -58.12 3.55 -3.11
C ALA A 998 -56.91 4.48 -2.87
N PHE A 999 -56.29 4.39 -1.69
CA PHE A 999 -55.10 5.16 -1.35
C PHE A 999 -53.88 4.77 -2.19
N VAL A 1000 -53.57 3.48 -2.32
CA VAL A 1000 -52.47 2.97 -3.17
C VAL A 1000 -52.65 3.39 -4.63
N LYS A 1001 -53.87 3.34 -5.16
CA LYS A 1001 -54.17 3.80 -6.53
C LYS A 1001 -54.00 5.32 -6.68
N ALA A 1002 -54.34 6.11 -5.67
CA ALA A 1002 -54.19 7.57 -5.70
C ALA A 1002 -52.73 8.01 -5.52
N MET A 1003 -51.92 7.24 -4.77
CA MET A 1003 -50.49 7.49 -4.53
C MET A 1003 -49.54 6.74 -5.49
N ASP A 1004 -50.05 6.21 -6.61
CA ASP A 1004 -49.21 5.52 -7.60
C ASP A 1004 -48.19 6.49 -8.23
N LEU A 1005 -46.92 6.37 -7.79
CA LEU A 1005 -45.78 7.15 -8.26
C LEU A 1005 -45.33 6.76 -9.68
N THR A 1006 -45.74 5.58 -10.17
CA THR A 1006 -45.32 5.04 -11.47
C THR A 1006 -46.21 5.48 -12.61
N LYS A 1007 -47.41 6.04 -12.35
CA LYS A 1007 -48.39 6.46 -13.36
C LYS A 1007 -48.79 7.94 -13.25
N ALA A 1008 -47.89 8.77 -12.72
CA ALA A 1008 -48.20 10.18 -12.46
C ALA A 1008 -48.26 11.03 -13.73
N HIS A 1009 -47.37 10.76 -14.69
CA HIS A 1009 -47.33 11.41 -15.99
C HIS A 1009 -47.10 10.35 -17.07
N PHE A 1010 -47.87 10.35 -18.15
CA PHE A 1010 -47.59 9.50 -19.32
C PHE A 1010 -46.76 10.32 -20.30
N ASN A 1011 -45.53 9.90 -20.58
CA ASN A 1011 -44.71 10.52 -21.61
C ASN A 1011 -45.07 9.86 -22.95
N SER A 1012 -45.71 10.64 -23.82
CA SER A 1012 -46.21 10.22 -25.13
C SER A 1012 -45.10 9.82 -26.11
N GLU A 1013 -43.88 10.33 -25.94
CA GLU A 1013 -42.74 10.04 -26.82
C GLU A 1013 -42.11 8.68 -26.52
N THR A 1014 -41.93 8.37 -25.23
CA THR A 1014 -41.27 7.13 -24.77
C THR A 1014 -42.22 5.93 -24.71
N GLY A 1015 -43.53 6.18 -24.78
CA GLY A 1015 -44.58 5.18 -24.54
C GLY A 1015 -44.56 4.65 -23.09
N GLN A 1016 -43.90 5.35 -22.18
CA GLN A 1016 -43.69 4.95 -20.79
C GLN A 1016 -44.25 6.02 -19.85
N PHE A 1017 -44.69 5.58 -18.67
CA PHE A 1017 -45.03 6.50 -17.61
C PHE A 1017 -43.76 6.97 -16.90
N GLU A 1018 -43.70 8.26 -16.60
CA GLU A 1018 -42.61 8.86 -15.84
C GLU A 1018 -42.85 8.71 -14.33
N GLU A 1019 -41.81 8.28 -13.63
CA GLU A 1019 -41.77 8.22 -12.16
C GLU A 1019 -41.87 9.64 -11.57
N SER A 1020 -42.93 9.93 -10.80
CA SER A 1020 -43.15 11.26 -10.21
C SER A 1020 -42.05 11.72 -9.24
N LEU A 1021 -41.32 10.76 -8.66
CA LEU A 1021 -40.27 10.98 -7.69
C LEU A 1021 -39.16 9.99 -8.02
N ARG A 1022 -37.93 10.49 -8.24
CA ARG A 1022 -36.78 9.68 -8.67
C ARG A 1022 -35.63 9.75 -7.65
N PRO A 1023 -35.72 9.10 -6.47
CA PRO A 1023 -34.68 9.23 -5.43
C PRO A 1023 -33.27 8.84 -5.87
N ARG A 1024 -33.15 7.97 -6.89
CA ARG A 1024 -31.89 7.59 -7.56
C ARG A 1024 -31.16 8.74 -8.26
N ASP A 1025 -31.87 9.82 -8.52
CA ASP A 1025 -31.43 11.02 -9.23
C ASP A 1025 -31.29 12.23 -8.27
N VAL A 1026 -31.66 12.08 -6.99
CA VAL A 1026 -31.61 13.13 -5.96
C VAL A 1026 -30.25 13.08 -5.23
N PRO A 1027 -29.55 14.22 -5.05
CA PRO A 1027 -28.30 14.27 -4.33
C PRO A 1027 -28.47 14.00 -2.82
N ASN A 1028 -27.44 13.47 -2.17
CA ASN A 1028 -27.49 13.18 -0.73
C ASN A 1028 -27.68 14.49 0.08
N PRO A 1029 -28.85 14.69 0.75
CA PRO A 1029 -29.18 15.96 1.40
C PRO A 1029 -28.26 16.26 2.60
N LYS A 1030 -27.75 15.22 3.27
CA LYS A 1030 -26.79 15.38 4.38
C LYS A 1030 -25.50 16.06 3.92
N LEU A 1031 -25.00 15.68 2.73
CA LEU A 1031 -23.79 16.28 2.17
C LEU A 1031 -24.02 17.77 1.86
N GLN A 1032 -25.16 18.10 1.24
CA GLN A 1032 -25.45 19.48 0.88
C GLN A 1032 -25.62 20.37 2.12
N ASN A 1033 -26.28 19.87 3.16
CA ASN A 1033 -26.44 20.62 4.41
C ASN A 1033 -25.11 20.84 5.14
N VAL A 1034 -24.17 19.87 5.09
CA VAL A 1034 -22.80 20.07 5.59
C VAL A 1034 -22.07 21.16 4.79
N CYS A 1035 -22.13 21.10 3.45
CA CYS A 1035 -21.54 22.14 2.59
C CYS A 1035 -22.11 23.54 2.87
N LYS A 1036 -23.44 23.66 3.03
CA LYS A 1036 -24.10 24.94 3.40
C LYS A 1036 -23.67 25.44 4.78
N ALA A 1037 -23.59 24.54 5.77
CA ALA A 1037 -23.11 24.89 7.12
C ALA A 1037 -21.64 25.35 7.12
N MET A 1038 -20.78 24.70 6.33
CA MET A 1038 -19.38 25.08 6.15
C MET A 1038 -19.24 26.42 5.41
N LYS A 1039 -19.98 26.64 4.31
CA LYS A 1039 -20.03 27.96 3.63
C LYS A 1039 -20.42 29.05 4.61
N HIS A 1040 -21.51 28.84 5.34
CA HIS A 1040 -22.02 29.82 6.30
C HIS A 1040 -21.00 30.11 7.41
N ARG A 1041 -20.37 29.09 8.01
CA ARG A 1041 -19.35 29.28 9.05
C ARG A 1041 -18.08 29.96 8.51
N ALA A 1042 -17.69 29.72 7.26
CA ALA A 1042 -16.53 30.35 6.64
C ALA A 1042 -16.78 31.84 6.31
N LEU A 1043 -17.94 32.19 5.77
CA LEU A 1043 -18.31 33.57 5.43
C LEU A 1043 -18.76 34.38 6.66
N HIS A 1044 -19.34 33.71 7.66
CA HIS A 1044 -19.91 34.31 8.87
C HIS A 1044 -19.44 33.53 10.12
N PRO A 1045 -18.19 33.71 10.56
CA PRO A 1045 -17.62 32.92 11.66
C PRO A 1045 -18.32 33.13 13.01
N ASN A 1046 -18.95 34.30 13.22
CA ASN A 1046 -19.51 34.70 14.52
C ASN A 1046 -21.03 34.52 14.65
N THR A 1047 -21.74 34.06 13.62
CA THR A 1047 -23.20 33.86 13.67
C THR A 1047 -23.57 32.40 14.00
N PRO A 1048 -24.73 32.14 14.62
CA PRO A 1048 -25.24 30.77 14.75
C PRO A 1048 -25.55 30.18 13.36
N LEU A 1049 -25.57 28.85 13.23
CA LEU A 1049 -26.01 28.23 11.97
C LEU A 1049 -27.52 28.48 11.78
N PRO A 1050 -27.96 28.98 10.61
CA PRO A 1050 -29.39 29.17 10.33
C PRO A 1050 -30.08 27.82 10.11
N ALA A 1051 -31.41 27.83 10.14
CA ALA A 1051 -32.20 26.74 9.59
C ALA A 1051 -31.99 26.70 8.07
N PHE A 1052 -31.41 25.62 7.55
CA PHE A 1052 -31.22 25.41 6.12
C PHE A 1052 -32.48 24.81 5.50
N GLU A 1053 -33.50 25.64 5.30
CA GLU A 1053 -34.63 25.30 4.42
C GLU A 1053 -34.15 25.41 2.97
N ASP A 1054 -34.14 24.28 2.26
CA ASP A 1054 -33.73 24.19 0.87
C ASP A 1054 -34.94 23.81 0.04
N ASN A 1055 -35.76 24.81 -0.32
CA ASN A 1055 -37.01 24.61 -1.07
C ASN A 1055 -36.77 23.75 -2.32
N LEU A 1056 -35.68 24.04 -3.05
CA LEU A 1056 -35.24 23.31 -4.24
C LEU A 1056 -34.96 21.83 -3.98
N LEU A 1057 -34.45 21.47 -2.80
CA LEU A 1057 -34.18 20.08 -2.42
C LEU A 1057 -35.41 19.41 -1.76
N GLY A 1058 -36.27 20.19 -1.10
CA GLY A 1058 -37.57 19.74 -0.60
C GLY A 1058 -38.48 19.30 -1.74
N ASP A 1059 -38.60 20.12 -2.78
CA ASP A 1059 -39.36 19.85 -4.01
C ASP A 1059 -38.88 18.58 -4.76
N LEU A 1060 -37.64 18.13 -4.49
CA LEU A 1060 -37.05 16.89 -5.06
C LEU A 1060 -37.16 15.67 -4.13
N LEU A 1061 -37.42 15.88 -2.84
CA LEU A 1061 -37.60 14.82 -1.85
C LEU A 1061 -39.08 14.45 -1.65
N GLU A 1062 -39.99 15.37 -1.96
CA GLU A 1062 -41.43 15.19 -1.83
C GLU A 1062 -42.10 14.83 -3.17
N PRO A 1063 -43.20 14.05 -3.18
CA PRO A 1063 -43.99 13.84 -4.39
C PRO A 1063 -44.65 15.14 -4.88
N ASN A 1064 -44.85 15.27 -6.19
CA ASN A 1064 -45.50 16.43 -6.81
C ASN A 1064 -46.84 16.77 -6.13
N ALA A 1065 -47.06 18.05 -5.81
CA ALA A 1065 -48.26 18.56 -5.15
C ALA A 1065 -49.59 18.13 -5.81
N LEU A 1066 -49.63 17.93 -7.14
CA LEU A 1066 -50.81 17.39 -7.83
C LEU A 1066 -51.17 15.98 -7.38
N LEU A 1067 -50.17 15.13 -7.11
CA LEU A 1067 -50.34 13.75 -6.65
C LEU A 1067 -50.75 13.72 -5.17
N LEU A 1068 -50.17 14.60 -4.33
CA LEU A 1068 -50.60 14.78 -2.93
C LEU A 1068 -52.06 15.25 -2.83
N ASN A 1069 -52.45 16.24 -3.66
CA ASN A 1069 -53.83 16.71 -3.74
C ASN A 1069 -54.79 15.60 -4.19
N ARG A 1070 -54.41 14.81 -5.21
CA ARG A 1070 -55.19 13.64 -5.69
C ARG A 1070 -55.41 12.58 -4.61
N ALA A 1071 -54.46 12.42 -3.68
CA ALA A 1071 -54.53 11.42 -2.62
C ALA A 1071 -55.22 11.90 -1.33
N SER A 1072 -55.50 13.20 -1.19
CA SER A 1072 -56.12 13.76 0.02
C SER A 1072 -57.45 13.07 0.38
N GLU A 1073 -58.37 12.95 -0.57
CA GLU A 1073 -59.69 12.32 -0.40
C GLU A 1073 -59.57 10.83 0.00
N SER A 1074 -58.66 10.09 -0.64
CA SER A 1074 -58.45 8.67 -0.32
C SER A 1074 -57.71 8.45 1.01
N LEU A 1075 -56.85 9.38 1.42
CA LEU A 1075 -56.22 9.39 2.74
C LEU A 1075 -57.23 9.64 3.86
N ASP A 1076 -58.18 10.56 3.67
CA ASP A 1076 -59.23 10.82 4.66
C ASP A 1076 -60.26 9.67 4.72
N TYR A 1077 -60.55 9.02 3.58
CA TYR A 1077 -61.27 7.74 3.56
C TYR A 1077 -60.51 6.64 4.33
N LEU A 1078 -59.18 6.55 4.20
CA LEU A 1078 -58.36 5.61 4.96
C LEU A 1078 -58.38 5.88 6.48
N LYS A 1079 -58.19 7.14 6.89
CA LYS A 1079 -58.26 7.56 8.31
C LYS A 1079 -59.63 7.27 8.95
N THR A 1080 -60.70 7.41 8.18
CA THR A 1080 -62.07 7.17 8.65
C THR A 1080 -62.33 5.69 8.92
N ASN A 1081 -61.79 4.80 8.08
CA ASN A 1081 -61.97 3.35 8.22
C ASN A 1081 -60.97 2.69 9.19
N ILE A 1082 -59.73 3.18 9.27
CA ILE A 1082 -58.67 2.62 10.12
C ILE A 1082 -58.38 3.54 11.29
N ARG A 1083 -59.08 3.32 12.41
CA ARG A 1083 -58.92 4.09 13.64
C ARG A 1083 -57.62 3.73 14.37
N MET A 1084 -56.60 4.56 14.23
CA MET A 1084 -55.39 4.50 15.05
C MET A 1084 -55.63 5.09 16.45
N LEU A 1085 -55.07 4.46 17.49
CA LEU A 1085 -55.09 4.95 18.87
C LEU A 1085 -53.65 5.09 19.36
N GLU A 1086 -53.31 6.22 20.00
CA GLU A 1086 -52.01 6.40 20.64
C GLU A 1086 -51.92 5.53 21.91
N SER A 1087 -50.83 4.78 22.07
CA SER A 1087 -50.56 4.07 23.32
C SER A 1087 -50.16 5.07 24.42
N PRO A 1088 -50.77 5.03 25.62
CA PRO A 1088 -50.48 5.98 26.70
C PRO A 1088 -49.04 5.88 27.23
N SER A 1089 -48.32 4.78 26.98
CA SER A 1089 -46.95 4.55 27.44
C SER A 1089 -45.85 5.32 26.68
N LYS A 1090 -46.21 6.23 25.76
CA LYS A 1090 -45.24 7.01 24.95
C LYS A 1090 -45.34 8.54 25.13
N LYS A 1091 -45.83 9.04 26.26
CA LYS A 1091 -45.85 10.49 26.58
C LYS A 1091 -44.95 10.88 27.75
N GLN A 1092 -43.63 10.79 27.52
CA GLN A 1092 -42.61 11.84 27.78
C GLN A 1092 -41.17 11.27 27.57
N PRO A 1093 -40.14 12.09 27.32
CA PRO A 1093 -40.08 13.53 27.52
C PRO A 1093 -40.12 14.39 26.24
N THR A 1094 -40.43 15.65 26.49
CA THR A 1094 -39.92 16.82 25.79
C THR A 1094 -38.51 16.62 25.24
N LYS A 1095 -38.22 17.23 24.08
CA LYS A 1095 -36.88 17.70 23.79
C LYS A 1095 -36.54 18.83 24.78
N GLU A 1096 -36.18 18.47 26.01
CA GLU A 1096 -34.95 19.09 26.50
C GLU A 1096 -33.91 18.81 25.43
N VAL A 1097 -33.33 19.88 24.90
CA VAL A 1097 -32.07 19.76 24.19
C VAL A 1097 -31.16 19.07 25.19
N LYS A 1098 -30.85 17.79 24.95
CA LYS A 1098 -29.58 17.27 25.40
C LYS A 1098 -28.59 18.24 24.80
N GLU A 1099 -28.09 19.17 25.62
CA GLU A 1099 -26.74 19.65 25.44
C GLU A 1099 -25.94 18.41 25.09
N GLU A 1100 -25.27 18.43 23.94
CA GLU A 1100 -24.17 17.50 23.75
C GLU A 1100 -23.39 17.59 25.06
N ILE A 1101 -23.21 16.45 25.74
CA ILE A 1101 -22.35 16.41 26.90
C ILE A 1101 -20.95 16.61 26.34
N LEU A 1102 -20.62 17.88 26.09
CA LEU A 1102 -19.27 18.41 26.09
C LEU A 1102 -18.66 17.72 27.31
N PRO A 1103 -17.62 16.90 27.12
CA PRO A 1103 -17.09 16.11 28.21
C PRO A 1103 -16.79 17.09 29.33
N SER A 1104 -17.50 16.96 30.44
CA SER A 1104 -17.32 17.84 31.59
C SER A 1104 -15.89 17.61 32.02
N MET A 1105 -15.04 18.60 31.72
CA MET A 1105 -13.66 18.59 32.17
C MET A 1105 -13.74 18.50 33.69
N SER A 1106 -13.39 17.34 34.23
CA SER A 1106 -12.89 17.30 35.60
C SER A 1106 -11.72 18.28 35.69
N ALA A 1107 -11.42 18.78 36.89
CA ALA A 1107 -10.32 19.72 37.09
C ALA A 1107 -8.97 19.22 36.52
N ASP A 1108 -8.87 17.91 36.28
CA ASP A 1108 -7.69 17.17 35.83
C ASP A 1108 -7.64 16.93 34.29
N ASN A 1109 -8.54 17.52 33.50
CA ASN A 1109 -8.54 17.50 32.02
C ASN A 1109 -8.51 16.09 31.35
N SER A 1110 -9.13 15.07 31.95
CA SER A 1110 -9.19 13.71 31.39
C SER A 1110 -10.56 13.37 30.78
N VAL A 1111 -10.56 12.68 29.63
CA VAL A 1111 -11.77 12.25 28.91
C VAL A 1111 -11.77 10.73 28.76
N LEU A 1112 -12.83 10.08 29.27
CA LEU A 1112 -13.03 8.63 29.13
C LEU A 1112 -13.37 8.25 27.67
N PRO A 1113 -12.92 7.09 27.17
CA PRO A 1113 -13.16 6.68 25.79
C PRO A 1113 -14.61 6.18 25.57
N GLU A 1114 -15.31 6.80 24.62
CA GLU A 1114 -16.52 6.21 24.03
C GLU A 1114 -16.16 4.92 23.28
N GLY A 1115 -16.60 3.76 23.79
CA GLY A 1115 -16.27 2.49 23.15
C GLY A 1115 -16.50 1.23 23.99
N GLY A 1116 -17.50 1.21 24.87
CA GLY A 1116 -17.82 0.02 25.66
C GLY A 1116 -19.17 0.14 26.36
N ARG A 1117 -20.19 -0.54 25.84
CA ARG A 1117 -21.45 -0.73 26.58
C ARG A 1117 -21.16 -1.69 27.75
N PHE A 1118 -21.07 -1.15 28.96
CA PHE A 1118 -21.21 -1.96 30.16
C PHE A 1118 -22.64 -2.50 30.21
N ILE A 1119 -22.80 -3.80 30.00
CA ILE A 1119 -24.05 -4.51 30.28
C ILE A 1119 -24.14 -4.63 31.80
N LYS A 1120 -25.18 -4.03 32.40
CA LYS A 1120 -25.58 -4.39 33.77
C LYS A 1120 -26.18 -5.80 33.72
N ILE A 1121 -25.80 -6.64 34.69
CA ILE A 1121 -26.27 -8.04 34.75
C ILE A 1121 -27.62 -8.14 35.52
N ASP A 1122 -28.11 -7.04 36.08
CA ASP A 1122 -29.30 -7.00 36.94
C ASP A 1122 -30.66 -7.10 36.20
N GLU A 1123 -30.66 -7.34 34.88
CA GLU A 1123 -31.89 -7.54 34.06
C GLU A 1123 -31.97 -8.96 33.44
N VAL A 1124 -31.48 -9.97 34.15
CA VAL A 1124 -31.85 -11.39 33.91
C VAL A 1124 -32.66 -11.89 35.10
N GLY A 1125 -33.94 -11.52 35.13
CA GLY A 1125 -34.92 -12.14 36.01
C GLY A 1125 -35.57 -13.34 35.34
N ILE A 1126 -35.17 -14.54 35.79
CA ILE A 1126 -35.82 -15.87 35.64
C ILE A 1126 -36.27 -16.24 34.21
#